data_AF-A0A672YJG8-F1
#
_entry.id   AF-A0A672YJG8-F1
#
_cell.length_a   1.000
_cell.length_b   1.000
_cell.length_c   1.000
_cell.angle_alpha   90.00
_cell.angle_beta   90.00
_cell.angle_gamma   90.00
#
_symmetry.space_group_name_H-M   'P 1'
#
loop_
_entity.id
_entity.type
_entity.pdbx_description
1 polymer ?
#
loop_
_entity_poly.entity_id
_entity_poly.type
_entity_poly.pdbx_seq_one_letter_code
_entity_poly.pdbx_strand_id
1 'polypeptide(L)'
;MSPGIKCQASDCLMEEVTHNKIMEPLSHQEIAAPDTLPSTELEEMGATFGQDKNIIHAKDELKLKKDEPTSFANQSGRPCEPYPFHRYHDTYRYVEGSFLNIPESGALNLTEPCHEFKSFINTTDETKMCKFTTDVIKFGAACMNTRTNGTIHFGIGDKPSFTHGQVLGVVVDDKEAYGAKLKSEIDCYFEHKHKRSAQMCIKPPRFVGVLNKDMTSSKKCVIEVDIVPDSTICGENFYHTYSMSTKKKKSKVKETVTTETNPSKQFFVRDGGSSRNLFPHTTSAKDAKEYNDFIGSVEQRAQLRKQAEEKHLRVIKSSNQGSKLCQMITGGTASLDKSNYEQYVIVTNKSHSVQFESLGFLVELNPTAVLDFDPQSSENGLQQYFEKQSPVTVHLPDQYKITGDVEDIANNLQLTQNTNWVFCNGKIGEEEPSEINHWMMDKGASIQGVTSFLCRKDVLPNKRFLVVFLLLSTVSDTMDPLVETFSTFLQELKGTEQILCICDNKQAFTSWRDLIQARCRIDVSSRCIYELSLSEVNGTVLSLWSENRRSGHFLPCGGGGKVILEKEMERSLNTLDVLCVNQCEGGNEDKIAIEENFYKGGKVSWWNFFYSEQPGSTPFIKRDKFAYITDTVIPELCSERKACMLLNLIHIPGCGGTTLAMHTLWALRDRFRCAVLLDNNADFAKVADQVVTLLNYKCEEQLPHVPVLLMIDDFDEMERVFDLQQLIENECVKRQSQSKSAQVILLNCMRSESSEHDQKEPTKDTVFIGNKLSEEEQKQFQQKLKETNKMYANVDTFYKFMVSKVKLVTKYFQGVVSHTLKSFKTDMSATHLLLLLACNEDNPGAALYLPPFRNVFSYQPRQVCQTTKVEELFGKYSSLVTNVNVDDFAVRLISPQIGRLCWNEIASQNDLTPEQVISVCMDVYKRSFSTNRPSYRRR
;
A
#
# COMPACT_ATOMS: atom_id res chain seq x y z
N MET A 1 17.49 -9.24 44.64
CA MET A 1 17.38 -9.72 46.03
C MET A 1 15.91 -9.86 46.37
N SER A 2 15.55 -10.88 47.16
CA SER A 2 14.18 -11.41 47.40
C SER A 2 13.40 -10.60 48.48
N PRO A 3 12.20 -11.01 48.98
CA PRO A 3 11.25 -12.06 48.53
C PRO A 3 9.72 -11.72 48.58
N GLY A 4 8.90 -12.50 47.85
CA GLY A 4 7.64 -13.10 48.36
C GLY A 4 6.30 -12.33 48.36
N ILE A 5 5.21 -13.03 47.99
CA ILE A 5 3.93 -13.22 48.73
C ILE A 5 2.97 -14.15 47.93
N LYS A 6 2.11 -14.90 48.63
CA LYS A 6 1.09 -15.84 48.06
C LYS A 6 -0.30 -15.20 47.96
N CYS A 7 -1.15 -15.70 47.05
CA CYS A 7 -2.54 -16.16 47.28
C CYS A 7 -3.15 -16.62 45.93
N GLN A 8 -3.59 -17.87 45.77
CA GLN A 8 -4.93 -18.43 46.07
C GLN A 8 -6.06 -17.97 45.10
N ALA A 9 -6.55 -18.91 44.30
CA ALA A 9 -7.85 -18.90 43.62
C ALA A 9 -8.34 -20.37 43.48
N SER A 10 -9.65 -20.57 43.41
CA SER A 10 -10.35 -21.84 43.66
C SER A 10 -11.18 -22.34 42.47
N ASP A 11 -11.52 -23.64 42.48
CA ASP A 11 -12.75 -24.32 41.99
C ASP A 11 -13.65 -23.51 41.03
N CYS A 12 -13.98 -23.92 39.79
CA CYS A 12 -14.56 -25.19 39.31
C CYS A 12 -14.35 -25.29 37.78
N LEU A 13 -14.56 -26.39 37.05
CA LEU A 13 -14.92 -27.79 37.36
C LEU A 13 -14.44 -28.68 36.18
N MET A 14 -14.40 -30.00 36.36
CA MET A 14 -14.31 -31.02 35.30
C MET A 14 -15.29 -32.14 35.65
N GLU A 15 -16.05 -32.63 34.68
CA GLU A 15 -16.63 -33.98 34.73
C GLU A 15 -16.13 -34.77 33.52
N GLU A 16 -15.33 -35.80 33.82
CA GLU A 16 -15.10 -36.92 32.93
C GLU A 16 -16.38 -37.78 32.84
N VAL A 17 -16.41 -38.76 31.93
CA VAL A 17 -16.57 -40.19 32.30
C VAL A 17 -16.63 -41.04 31.02
N THR A 18 -15.49 -41.70 30.72
CA THR A 18 -15.31 -43.13 30.31
C THR A 18 -16.10 -43.71 29.11
N HIS A 19 -15.69 -44.71 28.32
CA HIS A 19 -14.58 -45.67 28.29
C HIS A 19 -14.71 -46.52 27.01
N ASN A 20 -13.60 -46.71 26.29
CA ASN A 20 -12.96 -48.01 26.00
C ASN A 20 -13.71 -49.20 25.34
N LYS A 21 -13.21 -49.57 24.14
CA LYS A 21 -12.91 -50.93 23.60
C LYS A 21 -12.20 -50.72 22.25
N ILE A 22 -10.88 -50.95 22.12
CA ILE A 22 -10.18 -52.24 21.97
C ILE A 22 -10.74 -53.10 20.82
N MET A 23 -10.00 -53.16 19.70
CA MET A 23 -9.39 -54.41 19.20
C MET A 23 -8.26 -54.14 18.18
N GLU A 24 -7.33 -55.09 18.11
CA GLU A 24 -6.07 -55.07 17.33
C GLU A 24 -6.25 -55.56 15.87
N PRO A 25 -5.22 -55.43 15.01
CA PRO A 25 -5.38 -55.52 13.55
C PRO A 25 -5.41 -56.97 13.01
N LEU A 26 -6.00 -57.14 11.83
CA LEU A 26 -5.90 -58.35 11.03
C LEU A 26 -5.28 -58.08 9.65
N SER A 27 -4.57 -59.10 9.17
CA SER A 27 -3.57 -59.05 8.12
C SER A 27 -4.11 -59.14 6.68
N HIS A 28 -3.22 -58.88 5.73
CA HIS A 28 -3.40 -59.10 4.29
C HIS A 28 -4.13 -60.40 3.93
N GLN A 29 -5.04 -60.29 2.96
CA GLN A 29 -5.25 -61.33 1.95
C GLN A 29 -5.65 -60.67 0.63
N GLU A 30 -4.92 -61.00 -0.44
CA GLU A 30 -5.37 -60.81 -1.82
C GLU A 30 -6.55 -61.73 -2.11
N ILE A 31 -7.47 -61.33 -3.00
CA ILE A 31 -8.11 -62.22 -3.98
C ILE A 31 -8.78 -61.38 -5.08
N ALA A 32 -8.84 -61.96 -6.28
CA ALA A 32 -9.24 -61.33 -7.53
C ALA A 32 -10.73 -60.88 -7.61
N ALA A 33 -10.99 -60.02 -8.59
CA ALA A 33 -12.34 -59.67 -9.03
C ALA A 33 -13.11 -60.88 -9.60
N PRO A 34 -14.45 -60.81 -9.54
CA PRO A 34 -15.26 -61.26 -10.67
C PRO A 34 -16.32 -60.23 -11.09
N ASP A 35 -16.56 -60.17 -12.39
CA ASP A 35 -17.61 -59.38 -13.04
C ASP A 35 -19.03 -59.90 -12.79
N THR A 36 -20.00 -58.98 -12.82
CA THR A 36 -21.44 -59.15 -13.11
C THR A 36 -22.30 -60.09 -12.25
N LEU A 37 -23.38 -59.54 -11.65
CA LEU A 37 -24.73 -60.14 -11.50
C LEU A 37 -25.72 -59.02 -11.01
N PRO A 38 -27.06 -59.20 -10.94
CA PRO A 38 -27.96 -58.35 -11.73
C PRO A 38 -28.90 -57.45 -10.91
N SER A 39 -29.64 -56.62 -11.64
CA SER A 39 -30.63 -55.67 -11.12
C SER A 39 -31.95 -56.32 -10.67
N THR A 40 -32.09 -56.62 -9.38
CA THR A 40 -33.39 -56.66 -8.64
C THR A 40 -33.14 -56.76 -7.13
N GLU A 41 -33.04 -55.63 -6.43
CA GLU A 41 -33.26 -55.50 -4.96
C GLU A 41 -33.13 -54.03 -4.56
N LEU A 42 -34.09 -53.19 -4.96
CA LEU A 42 -34.16 -51.77 -4.57
C LEU A 42 -35.59 -51.18 -4.74
N GLU A 43 -36.62 -51.95 -4.35
CA GLU A 43 -38.02 -51.47 -4.25
C GLU A 43 -38.51 -51.29 -2.79
N GLU A 44 -37.67 -51.53 -1.79
CA GLU A 44 -37.98 -51.26 -0.38
C GLU A 44 -37.26 -50.02 0.17
N MET A 45 -37.59 -48.84 -0.36
CA MET A 45 -37.53 -47.56 0.37
C MET A 45 -38.31 -46.49 -0.41
N GLY A 46 -39.58 -46.30 -0.04
CA GLY A 46 -40.49 -45.40 -0.75
C GLY A 46 -40.08 -43.93 -0.65
N ALA A 47 -39.64 -43.36 -1.78
CA ALA A 47 -39.46 -41.92 -1.96
C ALA A 47 -40.11 -41.49 -3.29
N THR A 48 -41.16 -40.67 -3.21
CA THR A 48 -41.87 -40.13 -4.39
C THR A 48 -41.05 -39.02 -5.05
N PHE A 49 -40.61 -39.23 -6.29
CA PHE A 49 -39.94 -38.20 -7.10
C PHE A 49 -40.91 -37.49 -8.06
N GLY A 50 -40.91 -36.16 -8.04
CA GLY A 50 -41.50 -35.31 -9.07
C GLY A 50 -40.56 -35.15 -10.28
N GLN A 51 -41.13 -34.96 -11.47
CA GLN A 51 -40.45 -35.21 -12.75
C GLN A 51 -39.44 -34.16 -13.24
N ASP A 52 -38.42 -34.70 -13.93
CA ASP A 52 -37.76 -34.21 -15.14
C ASP A 52 -37.12 -32.81 -15.19
N LYS A 53 -35.78 -32.81 -14.99
CA LYS A 53 -34.85 -32.00 -15.83
C LYS A 53 -33.37 -32.40 -15.86
N ASN A 54 -32.91 -33.42 -15.11
CA ASN A 54 -31.47 -33.69 -14.92
C ASN A 54 -30.89 -34.95 -15.63
N ILE A 55 -31.65 -35.66 -16.47
CA ILE A 55 -31.21 -36.94 -17.05
C ILE A 55 -30.27 -36.80 -18.28
N ILE A 56 -30.10 -35.59 -18.82
CA ILE A 56 -29.13 -35.32 -19.90
C ILE A 56 -27.71 -35.11 -19.31
N HIS A 57 -27.58 -34.33 -18.23
CA HIS A 57 -26.26 -33.97 -17.68
C HIS A 57 -25.49 -35.15 -17.08
N ALA A 58 -26.17 -36.05 -16.37
CA ALA A 58 -25.55 -37.22 -15.75
C ALA A 58 -25.08 -38.29 -16.78
N LYS A 59 -25.61 -38.25 -18.01
CA LYS A 59 -25.28 -39.25 -19.05
C LYS A 59 -23.99 -38.91 -19.81
N ASP A 60 -23.64 -37.63 -19.87
CA ASP A 60 -22.39 -37.17 -20.49
C ASP A 60 -21.21 -37.28 -19.50
N GLU A 61 -21.43 -37.05 -18.20
CA GLU A 61 -20.40 -37.30 -17.16
C GLU A 61 -20.03 -38.78 -17.01
N LEU A 62 -20.98 -39.71 -17.19
CA LEU A 62 -20.72 -41.15 -17.14
C LEU A 62 -20.07 -41.72 -18.41
N LYS A 63 -20.18 -41.03 -19.55
CA LYS A 63 -19.46 -41.41 -20.78
C LYS A 63 -17.98 -41.03 -20.76
N LEU A 64 -17.59 -40.01 -19.98
CA LEU A 64 -16.20 -39.57 -19.83
C LEU A 64 -15.32 -40.53 -19.02
N LYS A 65 -15.86 -41.64 -18.48
CA LYS A 65 -15.14 -42.59 -17.61
C LYS A 65 -15.08 -44.03 -18.14
N LYS A 66 -15.32 -44.29 -19.44
CA LYS A 66 -15.39 -45.68 -19.94
C LYS A 66 -14.76 -46.01 -21.30
N ASP A 67 -13.87 -45.17 -21.79
CA ASP A 67 -13.02 -45.46 -22.97
C ASP A 67 -11.53 -45.22 -22.64
N GLU A 68 -10.91 -46.17 -21.91
CA GLU A 68 -9.44 -46.34 -21.92
C GLU A 68 -9.08 -47.59 -22.74
N PRO A 69 -8.47 -47.44 -23.92
CA PRO A 69 -7.75 -48.53 -24.58
C PRO A 69 -6.36 -48.65 -23.95
N THR A 70 -6.08 -49.76 -23.27
CA THR A 70 -4.76 -50.11 -22.71
C THR A 70 -3.71 -50.31 -23.80
N SER A 71 -3.10 -49.21 -24.27
CA SER A 71 -1.68 -49.12 -24.70
C SER A 71 -1.36 -47.72 -25.20
N PHE A 72 -0.74 -46.86 -24.38
CA PHE A 72 0.17 -45.74 -24.72
C PHE A 72 0.41 -44.87 -23.46
N ALA A 73 0.89 -45.50 -22.39
CA ALA A 73 1.27 -44.79 -21.16
C ALA A 73 2.64 -44.13 -21.33
N ASN A 74 2.68 -42.99 -22.03
CA ASN A 74 3.72 -41.94 -21.96
C ASN A 74 3.28 -40.75 -22.84
N GLN A 75 3.33 -39.53 -22.29
CA GLN A 75 2.91 -38.23 -22.88
C GLN A 75 1.45 -37.78 -22.65
N SER A 76 1.03 -37.67 -21.38
CA SER A 76 0.13 -36.58 -20.99
C SER A 76 0.96 -35.38 -20.51
N GLY A 77 0.53 -34.17 -20.85
CA GLY A 77 1.09 -32.94 -20.28
C GLY A 77 0.79 -32.81 -18.79
N ARG A 78 1.34 -31.79 -18.14
CA ARG A 78 1.03 -31.44 -16.74
C ARG A 78 0.11 -30.21 -16.68
N PRO A 79 -0.89 -30.15 -15.77
CA PRO A 79 -1.72 -28.96 -15.61
C PRO A 79 -0.88 -27.76 -15.13
N CYS A 80 -1.15 -26.58 -15.68
CA CYS A 80 -0.61 -25.31 -15.24
C CYS A 80 -1.68 -24.22 -15.28
N GLU A 81 -1.50 -23.16 -14.50
CA GLU A 81 -2.41 -22.02 -14.48
C GLU A 81 -2.01 -20.99 -15.56
N PRO A 82 -2.94 -20.17 -16.07
CA PRO A 82 -2.59 -19.08 -16.98
C PRO A 82 -1.74 -18.02 -16.29
N TYR A 83 -0.98 -17.26 -17.07
CA TYR A 83 -0.24 -16.09 -16.57
C TYR A 83 -1.21 -15.10 -15.89
N PRO A 84 -0.85 -14.52 -14.74
CA PRO A 84 -1.74 -13.65 -13.98
C PRO A 84 -2.32 -12.47 -14.78
N PHE A 85 -3.65 -12.35 -14.76
CA PHE A 85 -4.40 -11.33 -15.49
C PHE A 85 -4.06 -9.90 -15.06
N HIS A 86 -3.91 -9.01 -16.05
CA HIS A 86 -3.57 -7.60 -15.90
C HIS A 86 -2.31 -7.37 -15.06
N ARG A 87 -1.30 -8.24 -15.26
CA ARG A 87 0.10 -8.06 -14.85
C ARG A 87 1.03 -8.04 -16.07
N TYR A 88 2.16 -7.33 -15.95
CA TYR A 88 3.10 -7.07 -17.06
C TYR A 88 4.57 -7.39 -16.74
N HIS A 89 4.89 -7.69 -15.48
CA HIS A 89 6.26 -7.94 -15.00
C HIS A 89 6.37 -9.15 -14.07
N ASP A 90 5.32 -9.98 -14.02
CA ASP A 90 5.32 -11.23 -13.26
C ASP A 90 6.34 -12.22 -13.85
N THR A 91 7.03 -12.95 -12.98
CA THR A 91 8.19 -13.79 -13.27
C THR A 91 7.82 -15.15 -13.86
N TYR A 92 6.51 -15.47 -13.86
CA TYR A 92 5.92 -16.71 -14.34
C TYR A 92 6.32 -17.07 -15.78
N ARG A 93 6.59 -18.37 -15.99
CA ARG A 93 6.93 -18.98 -17.27
C ARG A 93 6.18 -20.29 -17.41
N TYR A 94 5.80 -20.63 -18.64
CA TYR A 94 5.22 -21.94 -18.94
C TYR A 94 6.30 -23.00 -19.17
N VAL A 95 5.95 -24.28 -19.07
CA VAL A 95 6.80 -25.40 -19.49
C VAL A 95 6.22 -26.03 -20.75
N GLU A 96 7.04 -26.33 -21.76
CA GLU A 96 6.56 -26.90 -23.02
C GLU A 96 5.87 -28.25 -22.82
N GLY A 97 4.69 -28.40 -23.43
CA GLY A 97 3.86 -29.59 -23.27
C GLY A 97 3.04 -29.67 -21.97
N SER A 98 3.12 -28.67 -21.08
CA SER A 98 2.09 -28.48 -20.04
C SER A 98 0.74 -28.09 -20.68
N PHE A 99 -0.35 -28.07 -19.91
CA PHE A 99 -1.67 -27.64 -20.40
C PHE A 99 -2.35 -26.69 -19.42
N LEU A 100 -2.98 -25.64 -19.94
CA LEU A 100 -3.74 -24.68 -19.14
C LEU A 100 -4.98 -25.35 -18.52
N ASN A 101 -5.10 -25.28 -17.19
CA ASN A 101 -6.19 -25.88 -16.41
C ASN A 101 -7.47 -25.02 -16.40
N ILE A 102 -7.76 -24.38 -17.53
CA ILE A 102 -8.87 -23.43 -17.70
C ILE A 102 -9.58 -23.66 -19.05
N PRO A 103 -10.92 -23.65 -19.10
CA PRO A 103 -11.67 -23.80 -20.34
C PRO A 103 -11.73 -22.50 -21.15
N GLU A 104 -11.85 -22.61 -22.48
CA GLU A 104 -12.36 -21.50 -23.30
C GLU A 104 -13.80 -21.17 -22.86
N SER A 105 -13.99 -19.96 -22.32
CA SER A 105 -15.20 -19.58 -21.59
C SER A 105 -15.88 -18.33 -22.14
N GLY A 106 -17.15 -18.16 -21.79
CA GLY A 106 -17.89 -16.91 -22.01
C GLY A 106 -17.65 -15.89 -20.89
N ALA A 107 -18.46 -14.85 -20.85
CA ALA A 107 -18.47 -13.92 -19.72
C ALA A 107 -18.90 -14.64 -18.42
N LEU A 108 -18.01 -14.71 -17.43
CA LEU A 108 -18.26 -15.26 -16.10
C LEU A 108 -18.86 -14.18 -15.18
N ASN A 109 -18.11 -13.73 -14.16
CA ASN A 109 -18.52 -12.63 -13.27
C ASN A 109 -18.16 -11.23 -13.80
N LEU A 110 -17.92 -11.10 -15.12
CA LEU A 110 -17.45 -9.91 -15.84
C LEU A 110 -16.02 -9.43 -15.51
N THR A 111 -15.46 -9.75 -14.34
CA THR A 111 -14.13 -9.28 -13.89
C THR A 111 -13.03 -10.35 -13.93
N GLU A 112 -13.38 -11.63 -13.85
CA GLU A 112 -12.50 -12.72 -14.24
C GLU A 112 -12.37 -12.77 -15.77
N PRO A 113 -11.18 -13.02 -16.32
CA PRO A 113 -10.98 -13.13 -17.75
C PRO A 113 -11.71 -14.35 -18.33
N CYS A 114 -12.39 -14.16 -19.47
CA CYS A 114 -12.67 -15.25 -20.37
C CYS A 114 -11.45 -15.56 -21.25
N HIS A 115 -11.24 -16.82 -21.62
CA HIS A 115 -10.04 -17.24 -22.36
C HIS A 115 -10.37 -17.67 -23.80
N GLU A 116 -9.50 -17.32 -24.75
CA GLU A 116 -9.56 -17.81 -26.14
C GLU A 116 -8.16 -18.25 -26.60
N PHE A 117 -8.03 -19.45 -27.16
CA PHE A 117 -6.76 -20.10 -27.51
C PHE A 117 -6.51 -20.07 -29.03
N LYS A 118 -5.23 -19.95 -29.40
CA LYS A 118 -4.74 -19.96 -30.78
C LYS A 118 -3.40 -20.69 -30.83
N SER A 119 -3.36 -21.85 -31.51
CA SER A 119 -2.11 -22.64 -31.63
C SER A 119 -0.98 -21.84 -32.28
N PHE A 120 -1.31 -21.03 -33.29
CA PHE A 120 -0.48 -20.04 -33.99
C PHE A 120 0.77 -20.58 -34.73
N ILE A 121 1.28 -21.77 -34.37
CA ILE A 121 2.48 -22.43 -34.93
C ILE A 121 2.48 -22.62 -36.46
N ASN A 122 1.33 -22.89 -37.09
CA ASN A 122 1.23 -23.19 -38.53
C ASN A 122 0.96 -21.93 -39.38
N THR A 123 1.31 -20.74 -38.88
CA THR A 123 1.07 -19.47 -39.57
C THR A 123 2.36 -19.00 -40.24
N THR A 124 2.34 -18.71 -41.55
CA THR A 124 3.53 -18.22 -42.27
C THR A 124 3.94 -16.83 -41.79
N ASP A 125 5.23 -16.49 -41.83
CA ASP A 125 5.72 -15.18 -41.33
C ASP A 125 5.03 -14.00 -42.01
N GLU A 126 4.74 -14.13 -43.30
CA GLU A 126 3.96 -13.17 -44.11
C GLU A 126 2.54 -12.90 -43.57
N THR A 127 1.95 -13.86 -42.85
CA THR A 127 0.56 -13.81 -42.37
C THR A 127 0.42 -13.75 -40.84
N LYS A 128 1.48 -14.08 -40.07
CA LYS A 128 1.50 -14.05 -38.59
C LYS A 128 0.92 -12.75 -38.03
N MET A 129 1.51 -11.61 -38.41
CA MET A 129 1.11 -10.29 -37.91
C MET A 129 -0.36 -9.96 -38.22
N CYS A 130 -0.82 -10.23 -39.44
CA CYS A 130 -2.19 -9.95 -39.87
C CYS A 130 -3.20 -10.82 -39.10
N LYS A 131 -2.90 -12.11 -38.91
CA LYS A 131 -3.74 -13.03 -38.12
C LYS A 131 -3.80 -12.61 -36.66
N PHE A 132 -2.65 -12.32 -36.05
CA PHE A 132 -2.55 -11.83 -34.67
C PHE A 132 -3.43 -10.60 -34.45
N THR A 133 -3.23 -9.50 -35.21
CA THR A 133 -4.02 -8.28 -34.98
C THR A 133 -5.50 -8.47 -35.28
N THR A 134 -5.84 -9.23 -36.33
CA THR A 134 -7.24 -9.52 -36.69
C THR A 134 -7.96 -10.28 -35.57
N ASP A 135 -7.34 -11.30 -34.99
CA ASP A 135 -7.97 -12.10 -33.93
C ASP A 135 -8.02 -11.34 -32.60
N VAL A 136 -6.98 -10.57 -32.25
CA VAL A 136 -6.99 -9.67 -31.08
C VAL A 136 -8.09 -8.59 -31.20
N ILE A 137 -8.29 -8.00 -32.38
CA ILE A 137 -9.32 -6.96 -32.58
C ILE A 137 -10.73 -7.55 -32.45
N LYS A 138 -11.00 -8.73 -33.01
CA LYS A 138 -12.28 -9.42 -32.86
C LYS A 138 -12.57 -9.75 -31.39
N PHE A 139 -11.60 -10.36 -30.71
CA PHE A 139 -11.71 -10.75 -29.30
C PHE A 139 -11.85 -9.52 -28.39
N GLY A 140 -11.07 -8.47 -28.65
CA GLY A 140 -11.15 -7.19 -27.95
C GLY A 140 -12.51 -6.53 -28.08
N ALA A 141 -13.03 -6.40 -29.31
CA ALA A 141 -14.38 -5.87 -29.55
C ALA A 141 -15.47 -6.73 -28.88
N ALA A 142 -15.34 -8.06 -28.95
CA ALA A 142 -16.24 -8.99 -28.28
C ALA A 142 -16.28 -8.80 -26.75
N CYS A 143 -15.12 -8.73 -26.11
CA CYS A 143 -14.98 -8.50 -24.67
C CYS A 143 -15.52 -7.13 -24.27
N MET A 144 -15.19 -6.08 -25.03
CA MET A 144 -15.68 -4.71 -24.81
C MET A 144 -17.21 -4.60 -24.92
N ASN A 145 -17.82 -5.16 -25.96
CA ASN A 145 -19.28 -5.17 -26.12
C ASN A 145 -19.99 -5.98 -25.03
N THR A 146 -19.40 -7.09 -24.60
CA THR A 146 -19.98 -7.95 -23.56
C THR A 146 -19.71 -7.43 -22.14
N ARG A 147 -18.81 -6.44 -21.99
CA ARG A 147 -18.30 -5.92 -20.71
C ARG A 147 -17.61 -6.96 -19.84
N THR A 148 -16.92 -7.93 -20.44
CA THR A 148 -16.14 -8.94 -19.71
C THR A 148 -14.65 -8.72 -19.89
N ASN A 149 -13.87 -8.93 -18.84
CA ASN A 149 -12.43 -9.11 -18.98
C ASN A 149 -12.16 -10.36 -19.84
N GLY A 150 -10.99 -10.41 -20.48
CA GLY A 150 -10.57 -11.61 -21.20
C GLY A 150 -9.11 -11.60 -21.65
N THR A 151 -8.56 -12.78 -21.91
CA THR A 151 -7.20 -12.97 -22.41
C THR A 151 -7.22 -13.89 -23.64
N ILE A 152 -6.61 -13.43 -24.74
CA ILE A 152 -6.36 -14.27 -25.93
C ILE A 152 -4.91 -14.75 -25.92
N HIS A 153 -4.70 -16.05 -26.11
CA HIS A 153 -3.40 -16.72 -26.00
C HIS A 153 -2.95 -17.29 -27.36
N PHE A 154 -1.74 -16.95 -27.81
CA PHE A 154 -1.12 -17.46 -29.03
C PHE A 154 0.10 -18.34 -28.68
N GLY A 155 0.16 -19.53 -29.27
CA GLY A 155 1.10 -20.59 -28.84
C GLY A 155 0.47 -21.61 -27.90
N ILE A 156 -0.86 -21.61 -27.75
CA ILE A 156 -1.64 -22.59 -26.99
C ILE A 156 -2.46 -23.44 -27.96
N GLY A 157 -2.20 -24.74 -27.97
CA GLY A 157 -2.91 -25.75 -28.75
C GLY A 157 -4.30 -26.03 -28.19
N ASP A 158 -5.21 -26.42 -29.08
CA ASP A 158 -6.54 -26.89 -28.72
C ASP A 158 -7.00 -28.07 -29.61
N LYS A 159 -8.07 -28.74 -29.17
CA LYS A 159 -8.74 -29.84 -29.86
C LYS A 159 -9.28 -29.39 -31.24
N PRO A 160 -9.35 -30.30 -32.23
CA PRO A 160 -8.99 -31.71 -32.16
C PRO A 160 -7.50 -31.98 -32.36
N SER A 161 -6.69 -30.99 -32.78
CA SER A 161 -5.30 -31.21 -33.19
C SER A 161 -4.31 -31.34 -32.02
N PHE A 162 -4.66 -30.84 -30.84
CA PHE A 162 -3.84 -30.85 -29.64
C PHE A 162 -4.67 -31.23 -28.41
N THR A 163 -4.01 -31.45 -27.28
CA THR A 163 -4.70 -31.44 -25.98
C THR A 163 -5.24 -30.03 -25.72
N HIS A 164 -6.43 -29.91 -25.13
CA HIS A 164 -7.02 -28.61 -24.80
C HIS A 164 -6.08 -27.83 -23.88
N GLY A 165 -5.77 -26.58 -24.23
CA GLY A 165 -4.88 -25.71 -23.45
C GLY A 165 -3.38 -26.06 -23.53
N GLN A 166 -2.95 -26.95 -24.43
CA GLN A 166 -1.55 -27.41 -24.48
C GLN A 166 -0.56 -26.28 -24.82
N VAL A 167 0.45 -26.06 -24.00
CA VAL A 167 1.54 -25.10 -24.26
C VAL A 167 2.45 -25.63 -25.37
N LEU A 168 2.43 -24.95 -26.51
CA LEU A 168 3.31 -25.19 -27.66
C LEU A 168 4.42 -24.14 -27.73
N GLY A 169 4.08 -22.88 -27.44
CA GLY A 169 4.94 -21.73 -27.63
C GLY A 169 5.15 -21.36 -29.11
N VAL A 170 5.60 -20.12 -29.34
CA VAL A 170 5.98 -19.59 -30.65
C VAL A 170 7.29 -18.81 -30.58
N VAL A 171 8.07 -18.87 -31.65
CA VAL A 171 9.27 -18.04 -31.82
C VAL A 171 8.83 -16.66 -32.32
N VAL A 172 9.34 -15.63 -31.67
CA VAL A 172 9.06 -14.21 -31.96
C VAL A 172 10.39 -13.46 -31.99
N ASP A 173 10.81 -13.04 -33.18
CA ASP A 173 12.09 -12.35 -33.38
C ASP A 173 12.00 -10.86 -32.98
N ASP A 174 10.92 -10.18 -33.38
CA ASP A 174 10.65 -8.77 -33.08
C ASP A 174 9.37 -8.65 -32.25
N LYS A 175 9.52 -8.43 -30.94
CA LYS A 175 8.42 -8.24 -29.98
C LYS A 175 7.79 -6.84 -30.10
N GLU A 176 8.57 -5.83 -30.47
CA GLU A 176 8.09 -4.44 -30.54
C GLU A 176 7.16 -4.24 -31.75
N ALA A 177 7.44 -4.89 -32.87
CA ALA A 177 6.60 -4.89 -34.06
C ALA A 177 5.16 -5.33 -33.77
N TYR A 178 4.94 -6.36 -32.94
CA TYR A 178 3.60 -6.80 -32.56
C TYR A 178 2.83 -5.68 -31.83
N GLY A 179 3.47 -4.98 -30.88
CA GLY A 179 2.85 -3.89 -30.12
C GLY A 179 2.55 -2.67 -31.00
N ALA A 180 3.53 -2.23 -31.81
CA ALA A 180 3.36 -1.13 -32.74
C ALA A 180 2.29 -1.41 -33.80
N LYS A 181 2.28 -2.64 -34.35
CA LYS A 181 1.30 -3.07 -35.35
C LYS A 181 -0.10 -3.19 -34.76
N LEU A 182 -0.27 -3.75 -33.55
CA LEU A 182 -1.56 -3.81 -32.87
C LEU A 182 -2.15 -2.41 -32.65
N LYS A 183 -1.36 -1.47 -32.13
CA LYS A 183 -1.79 -0.08 -31.94
C LYS A 183 -2.28 0.56 -33.25
N SER A 184 -1.51 0.39 -34.33
CA SER A 184 -1.89 0.88 -35.66
C SER A 184 -3.17 0.24 -36.19
N GLU A 185 -3.39 -1.06 -35.96
CA GLU A 185 -4.59 -1.74 -36.45
C GLU A 185 -5.83 -1.41 -35.60
N ILE A 186 -5.71 -1.18 -34.30
CA ILE A 186 -6.80 -0.62 -33.48
C ILE A 186 -7.29 0.70 -34.06
N ASP A 187 -6.38 1.58 -34.47
CA ASP A 187 -6.71 2.86 -35.12
C ASP A 187 -7.30 2.70 -36.53
N CYS A 188 -7.09 1.57 -37.21
CA CYS A 188 -7.69 1.30 -38.52
C CYS A 188 -9.06 0.62 -38.41
N TYR A 189 -9.27 -0.25 -37.42
CA TYR A 189 -10.46 -1.08 -37.32
C TYR A 189 -11.60 -0.45 -36.52
N PHE A 190 -11.33 0.37 -35.48
CA PHE A 190 -12.38 0.96 -34.65
C PHE A 190 -12.90 2.32 -35.16
N GLU A 191 -14.19 2.59 -34.94
CA GLU A 191 -14.80 3.91 -35.21
C GLU A 191 -14.02 5.06 -34.54
N HIS A 192 -13.91 6.21 -35.20
CA HIS A 192 -13.08 7.34 -34.75
C HIS A 192 -13.32 7.76 -33.29
N LYS A 193 -14.60 7.85 -32.87
CA LYS A 193 -15.01 8.18 -31.50
C LYS A 193 -14.59 7.14 -30.44
N HIS A 194 -14.29 5.91 -30.86
CA HIS A 194 -14.05 4.76 -29.99
C HIS A 194 -12.61 4.29 -29.96
N LYS A 195 -11.73 4.82 -30.83
CA LYS A 195 -10.29 4.46 -30.89
C LYS A 195 -9.60 4.57 -29.53
N ARG A 196 -9.83 5.68 -28.81
CA ARG A 196 -9.24 5.91 -27.48
C ARG A 196 -9.69 4.86 -26.46
N SER A 197 -10.98 4.57 -26.38
CA SER A 197 -11.48 3.50 -25.51
C SER A 197 -10.88 2.15 -25.89
N ALA A 198 -10.82 1.82 -27.18
CA ALA A 198 -10.22 0.56 -27.65
C ALA A 198 -8.72 0.45 -27.30
N GLN A 199 -7.94 1.50 -27.48
CA GLN A 199 -6.52 1.54 -27.07
C GLN A 199 -6.33 1.44 -25.54
N MET A 200 -7.30 1.89 -24.74
CA MET A 200 -7.23 1.76 -23.28
C MET A 200 -7.71 0.40 -22.77
N CYS A 201 -8.67 -0.24 -23.46
CA CYS A 201 -9.21 -1.55 -23.10
C CYS A 201 -8.32 -2.71 -23.59
N ILE A 202 -7.88 -2.67 -24.86
CA ILE A 202 -7.00 -3.69 -25.46
C ILE A 202 -5.57 -3.37 -25.07
N LYS A 203 -4.94 -4.24 -24.28
CA LYS A 203 -3.61 -3.99 -23.71
C LYS A 203 -2.49 -4.36 -24.70
N PRO A 204 -1.24 -3.89 -24.48
CA PRO A 204 -0.10 -4.36 -25.26
C PRO A 204 0.10 -5.89 -25.11
N PRO A 205 0.62 -6.58 -26.14
CA PRO A 205 0.95 -8.00 -26.03
C PRO A 205 2.07 -8.24 -25.01
N ARG A 206 1.86 -9.21 -24.11
CA ARG A 206 2.94 -9.80 -23.29
C ARG A 206 3.48 -11.07 -23.96
N PHE A 207 4.75 -11.38 -23.69
CA PHE A 207 5.46 -12.52 -24.26
C PHE A 207 5.97 -13.41 -23.13
N VAL A 208 5.11 -14.29 -22.63
CA VAL A 208 5.41 -15.18 -21.49
C VAL A 208 6.40 -16.24 -21.95
N GLY A 209 7.54 -16.36 -21.27
CA GLY A 209 8.58 -17.31 -21.65
C GLY A 209 8.11 -18.77 -21.52
N VAL A 210 8.59 -19.63 -22.42
CA VAL A 210 8.40 -21.09 -22.34
C VAL A 210 9.75 -21.74 -22.02
N LEU A 211 9.78 -22.61 -21.02
CA LEU A 211 10.93 -23.45 -20.67
C LEU A 211 10.79 -24.85 -21.27
N ASN A 212 11.93 -25.49 -21.51
CA ASN A 212 12.02 -26.91 -21.77
C ASN A 212 11.74 -27.70 -20.47
N LYS A 213 11.53 -29.02 -20.56
CA LYS A 213 11.19 -29.90 -19.42
C LYS A 213 12.31 -30.11 -18.40
N ASP A 214 13.53 -29.75 -18.78
CA ASP A 214 14.77 -29.73 -17.99
C ASP A 214 15.02 -28.34 -17.35
N MET A 215 14.07 -27.41 -17.46
CA MET A 215 14.16 -26.00 -17.04
C MET A 215 15.17 -25.14 -17.83
N THR A 216 15.65 -25.59 -18.99
CA THR A 216 16.43 -24.75 -19.92
C THR A 216 15.53 -23.87 -20.79
N SER A 217 16.11 -22.84 -21.42
CA SER A 217 15.37 -21.91 -22.30
C SER A 217 15.00 -22.54 -23.65
N SER A 218 13.71 -22.61 -23.96
CA SER A 218 13.22 -23.07 -25.28
C SER A 218 13.36 -22.03 -26.39
N LYS A 219 13.67 -20.77 -26.05
CA LYS A 219 13.55 -19.56 -26.90
C LYS A 219 12.13 -19.25 -27.41
N LYS A 220 11.13 -20.06 -27.08
CA LYS A 220 9.70 -19.83 -27.42
C LYS A 220 9.03 -18.96 -26.35
N CYS A 221 7.92 -18.36 -26.72
CA CYS A 221 7.01 -17.64 -25.82
C CYS A 221 5.55 -17.92 -26.15
N VAL A 222 4.65 -17.71 -25.19
CA VAL A 222 3.21 -17.56 -25.44
C VAL A 222 2.94 -16.06 -25.54
N ILE A 223 2.28 -15.63 -26.61
CA ILE A 223 1.84 -14.23 -26.75
C ILE A 223 0.45 -14.12 -26.14
N GLU A 224 0.26 -13.23 -25.18
CA GLU A 224 -1.05 -12.98 -24.58
C GLU A 224 -1.44 -11.52 -24.70
N VAL A 225 -2.73 -11.27 -24.93
CA VAL A 225 -3.31 -9.93 -24.91
C VAL A 225 -4.51 -9.91 -23.97
N ASP A 226 -4.42 -9.11 -22.92
CA ASP A 226 -5.53 -8.84 -22.01
C ASP A 226 -6.44 -7.76 -22.56
N ILE A 227 -7.74 -7.92 -22.30
CA ILE A 227 -8.78 -6.95 -22.58
C ILE A 227 -9.45 -6.56 -21.25
N VAL A 228 -9.40 -5.28 -20.91
CA VAL A 228 -9.98 -4.73 -19.67
C VAL A 228 -11.02 -3.65 -20.02
N PRO A 229 -12.30 -4.03 -20.29
CA PRO A 229 -13.35 -3.06 -20.57
C PRO A 229 -13.92 -2.45 -19.29
N ASP A 230 -13.10 -1.61 -18.66
CA ASP A 230 -13.42 -0.88 -17.42
C ASP A 230 -14.71 -0.05 -17.56
N SER A 231 -15.57 -0.01 -16.54
CA SER A 231 -16.84 0.72 -16.63
C SER A 231 -16.66 2.22 -16.90
N THR A 232 -15.57 2.83 -16.43
CA THR A 232 -15.25 4.25 -16.68
C THR A 232 -14.77 4.52 -18.11
N ILE A 233 -14.18 3.51 -18.78
CA ILE A 233 -13.67 3.62 -20.15
C ILE A 233 -14.77 3.26 -21.17
N CYS A 234 -15.55 2.22 -20.88
CA CYS A 234 -16.57 1.72 -21.77
C CYS A 234 -17.93 2.40 -21.58
N GLY A 235 -18.35 2.67 -20.34
CA GLY A 235 -19.69 3.20 -20.04
C GLY A 235 -20.78 2.44 -20.79
N GLU A 236 -21.67 3.16 -21.45
CA GLU A 236 -22.78 2.65 -22.27
C GLU A 236 -22.43 2.53 -23.77
N ASN A 237 -21.16 2.65 -24.16
CA ASN A 237 -20.75 2.61 -25.56
C ASN A 237 -20.84 1.20 -26.18
N PHE A 238 -21.17 1.14 -27.47
CA PHE A 238 -21.09 -0.09 -28.26
C PHE A 238 -20.08 0.07 -29.40
N TYR A 239 -19.33 -0.99 -29.66
CA TYR A 239 -18.10 -0.98 -30.44
C TYR A 239 -18.26 -1.77 -31.73
N HIS A 240 -18.16 -1.05 -32.85
CA HIS A 240 -18.10 -1.64 -34.18
C HIS A 240 -16.68 -1.65 -34.71
N THR A 241 -16.37 -2.67 -35.50
CA THR A 241 -15.09 -2.81 -36.21
C THR A 241 -15.31 -2.84 -37.73
N TYR A 242 -14.28 -2.50 -38.50
CA TYR A 242 -14.32 -2.54 -39.97
C TYR A 242 -13.39 -3.60 -40.55
N SER A 243 -13.90 -4.49 -41.41
CA SER A 243 -13.07 -5.46 -42.11
C SER A 243 -12.27 -4.81 -43.24
N MET A 244 -10.96 -4.68 -43.07
CA MET A 244 -10.04 -4.18 -44.11
C MET A 244 -9.63 -5.34 -45.04
N SER A 245 -10.16 -5.35 -46.28
CA SER A 245 -9.77 -6.36 -47.27
C SER A 245 -8.33 -6.16 -47.74
N THR A 246 -7.47 -7.16 -47.52
CA THR A 246 -6.05 -7.12 -47.91
C THR A 246 -5.91 -6.98 -49.43
N LYS A 247 -5.31 -5.88 -49.90
CA LYS A 247 -5.02 -5.66 -51.32
C LYS A 247 -4.05 -6.71 -51.86
N LYS A 248 -4.53 -7.73 -52.58
CA LYS A 248 -3.67 -8.61 -53.39
C LYS A 248 -2.97 -7.78 -54.49
N LYS A 249 -1.68 -8.07 -54.74
CA LYS A 249 -0.87 -7.39 -55.77
C LYS A 249 -1.54 -7.52 -57.15
N LYS A 250 -1.57 -6.43 -57.92
CA LYS A 250 -2.07 -6.38 -59.30
C LYS A 250 -1.16 -7.20 -60.24
N SER A 251 -1.65 -8.33 -60.76
CA SER A 251 -1.18 -8.86 -62.04
C SER A 251 -1.99 -8.22 -63.18
N LYS A 252 -1.31 -7.58 -64.15
CA LYS A 252 -1.97 -6.92 -65.29
C LYS A 252 -2.63 -7.93 -66.25
N VAL A 253 -3.94 -8.10 -66.20
CA VAL A 253 -4.77 -8.47 -67.38
C VAL A 253 -6.11 -7.72 -67.33
N LYS A 254 -6.54 -7.27 -68.52
CA LYS A 254 -7.73 -6.50 -68.91
C LYS A 254 -8.94 -6.49 -67.96
N GLU A 255 -9.22 -5.28 -67.46
CA GLU A 255 -10.49 -4.56 -67.61
C GLU A 255 -11.78 -5.42 -67.69
N THR A 256 -12.32 -5.76 -66.52
CA THR A 256 -13.77 -5.92 -66.31
C THR A 256 -14.09 -5.45 -64.90
N VAL A 257 -15.18 -4.67 -64.78
CA VAL A 257 -15.65 -3.91 -63.60
C VAL A 257 -15.20 -4.50 -62.25
N THR A 258 -14.17 -3.90 -61.65
CA THR A 258 -13.85 -4.12 -60.24
C THR A 258 -14.78 -3.28 -59.39
N THR A 259 -15.79 -3.90 -58.79
CA THR A 259 -16.58 -3.28 -57.72
C THR A 259 -15.67 -2.96 -56.54
N GLU A 260 -15.63 -1.70 -56.15
CA GLU A 260 -14.96 -1.26 -54.92
C GLU A 260 -15.73 -1.82 -53.72
N THR A 261 -15.20 -2.87 -53.09
CA THR A 261 -15.77 -3.43 -51.87
C THR A 261 -15.47 -2.50 -50.70
N ASN A 262 -16.46 -1.66 -50.37
CA ASN A 262 -16.43 -0.82 -49.17
C ASN A 262 -16.11 -1.65 -47.90
N PRO A 263 -15.33 -1.12 -46.96
CA PRO A 263 -15.02 -1.80 -45.70
C PRO A 263 -16.31 -2.09 -44.94
N SER A 264 -16.53 -3.34 -44.56
CA SER A 264 -17.77 -3.76 -43.92
C SER A 264 -17.73 -3.51 -42.42
N LYS A 265 -18.81 -2.92 -41.91
CA LYS A 265 -19.06 -2.76 -40.49
C LYS A 265 -19.44 -4.11 -39.88
N GLN A 266 -18.88 -4.42 -38.72
CA GLN A 266 -19.04 -5.67 -37.98
C GLN A 266 -19.27 -5.37 -36.49
N PHE A 267 -19.92 -6.29 -35.77
CA PHE A 267 -20.22 -6.16 -34.34
C PHE A 267 -19.99 -7.49 -33.62
N PHE A 268 -18.89 -7.60 -32.89
CA PHE A 268 -18.51 -8.83 -32.20
C PHE A 268 -18.99 -8.85 -30.74
N VAL A 269 -19.40 -10.02 -30.25
CA VAL A 269 -19.76 -10.30 -28.85
C VAL A 269 -19.15 -11.63 -28.42
N ARG A 270 -18.98 -11.86 -27.11
CA ARG A 270 -18.58 -13.17 -26.58
C ARG A 270 -19.82 -14.07 -26.50
N ASP A 271 -19.69 -15.28 -27.04
CA ASP A 271 -20.73 -16.29 -27.05
C ASP A 271 -20.09 -17.68 -26.80
N GLY A 272 -20.28 -18.19 -25.57
CA GLY A 272 -19.45 -19.27 -25.03
C GLY A 272 -17.96 -18.95 -25.14
N GLY A 273 -17.15 -19.96 -25.46
CA GLY A 273 -15.71 -19.81 -25.74
C GLY A 273 -15.36 -18.99 -27.00
N SER A 274 -16.35 -18.54 -27.79
CA SER A 274 -16.13 -17.95 -29.12
C SER A 274 -16.50 -16.47 -29.23
N SER A 275 -15.90 -15.79 -30.22
CA SER A 275 -16.18 -14.39 -30.56
C SER A 275 -17.07 -14.30 -31.80
N ARG A 276 -18.39 -14.11 -31.63
CA ARG A 276 -19.41 -14.15 -32.71
C ARG A 276 -19.73 -12.75 -33.25
N ASN A 277 -19.90 -12.62 -34.57
CA ASN A 277 -20.36 -11.39 -35.22
C ASN A 277 -21.89 -11.36 -35.32
N LEU A 278 -22.57 -10.44 -34.62
CA LEU A 278 -24.02 -10.22 -34.74
C LEU A 278 -24.41 -9.32 -35.93
N PHE A 279 -23.42 -8.69 -36.60
CA PHE A 279 -23.64 -7.84 -37.76
C PHE A 279 -22.81 -8.32 -38.97
N PRO A 280 -23.14 -9.49 -39.55
CA PRO A 280 -22.49 -10.00 -40.76
C PRO A 280 -22.99 -9.30 -42.02
N HIS A 281 -22.20 -9.35 -43.10
CA HIS A 281 -22.51 -8.75 -44.41
C HIS A 281 -23.86 -9.18 -45.00
N THR A 282 -24.29 -10.41 -44.69
CA THR A 282 -25.54 -11.02 -45.12
C THR A 282 -26.45 -11.19 -43.91
N THR A 283 -26.86 -10.07 -43.30
CA THR A 283 -27.70 -10.06 -42.10
C THR A 283 -29.05 -10.71 -42.39
N SER A 284 -29.36 -11.83 -41.74
CA SER A 284 -30.72 -12.38 -41.76
C SER A 284 -31.64 -11.56 -40.86
N ALA A 285 -32.97 -11.70 -41.04
CA ALA A 285 -33.93 -11.05 -40.15
C ALA A 285 -33.77 -11.48 -38.66
N LYS A 286 -33.20 -12.67 -38.41
CA LYS A 286 -32.87 -13.16 -37.07
C LYS A 286 -31.67 -12.42 -36.49
N ASP A 287 -30.59 -12.26 -37.26
CA ASP A 287 -29.37 -11.58 -36.81
C ASP A 287 -29.63 -10.10 -36.54
N ALA A 288 -30.43 -9.44 -37.39
CA ALA A 288 -30.84 -8.05 -37.19
C ALA A 288 -31.65 -7.85 -35.90
N LYS A 289 -32.53 -8.81 -35.55
CA LYS A 289 -33.24 -8.78 -34.28
C LYS A 289 -32.29 -8.96 -33.10
N GLU A 290 -31.44 -9.99 -33.14
CA GLU A 290 -30.49 -10.29 -32.06
C GLU A 290 -29.49 -9.15 -31.81
N TYR A 291 -29.02 -8.47 -32.87
CA TYR A 291 -28.23 -7.25 -32.74
C TYR A 291 -28.99 -6.13 -32.02
N ASN A 292 -30.24 -5.86 -32.40
CA ASN A 292 -31.05 -4.80 -31.75
C ASN A 292 -31.37 -5.15 -30.28
N ASP A 293 -31.71 -6.41 -29.99
CA ASP A 293 -31.94 -6.92 -28.64
C ASP A 293 -30.64 -6.78 -27.79
N PHE A 294 -29.47 -7.03 -28.37
CA PHE A 294 -28.19 -6.83 -27.70
C PHE A 294 -27.92 -5.35 -27.40
N ILE A 295 -28.11 -4.45 -28.37
CA ILE A 295 -27.92 -3.00 -28.18
C ILE A 295 -28.84 -2.46 -27.08
N GLY A 296 -30.09 -2.95 -26.99
CA GLY A 296 -31.01 -2.62 -25.89
C GLY A 296 -30.55 -3.09 -24.50
N SER A 297 -29.60 -4.03 -24.42
CA SER A 297 -29.06 -4.54 -23.15
C SER A 297 -27.78 -3.83 -22.66
N VAL A 298 -27.23 -2.88 -23.44
CA VAL A 298 -25.90 -2.31 -23.17
C VAL A 298 -25.84 -1.50 -21.87
N GLU A 299 -26.89 -0.74 -21.54
CA GLU A 299 -27.00 0.02 -20.28
C GLU A 299 -26.97 -0.92 -19.07
N GLN A 300 -27.80 -1.98 -19.09
CA GLN A 300 -27.81 -2.99 -18.03
C GLN A 300 -26.44 -3.66 -17.86
N ARG A 301 -25.75 -3.97 -18.95
CA ARG A 301 -24.39 -4.57 -18.92
C ARG A 301 -23.35 -3.62 -18.37
N ALA A 302 -23.43 -2.32 -18.70
CA ALA A 302 -22.55 -1.29 -18.14
C ALA A 302 -22.73 -1.20 -16.61
N GLN A 303 -23.98 -1.19 -16.15
CA GLN A 303 -24.31 -1.15 -14.73
C GLN A 303 -23.86 -2.43 -13.99
N LEU A 304 -24.08 -3.62 -14.56
CA LEU A 304 -23.60 -4.90 -13.99
C LEU A 304 -22.07 -4.95 -13.91
N ARG A 305 -21.37 -4.44 -14.93
CA ARG A 305 -19.90 -4.36 -14.93
C ARG A 305 -19.39 -3.42 -13.84
N LYS A 306 -19.99 -2.24 -13.70
CA LYS A 306 -19.66 -1.29 -12.63
C LYS A 306 -19.88 -1.91 -11.24
N GLN A 307 -21.01 -2.60 -11.03
CA GLN A 307 -21.30 -3.30 -9.77
C GLN A 307 -20.32 -4.45 -9.49
N ALA A 308 -19.86 -5.15 -10.52
CA ALA A 308 -18.83 -6.17 -10.37
C ALA A 308 -17.49 -5.53 -9.96
N GLU A 309 -17.04 -4.47 -10.62
CA GLU A 309 -15.84 -3.72 -10.24
C GLU A 309 -15.91 -3.21 -8.80
N GLU A 310 -17.01 -2.56 -8.41
CA GLU A 310 -17.25 -2.07 -7.05
C GLU A 310 -17.21 -3.21 -6.00
N LYS A 311 -17.71 -4.41 -6.34
CA LYS A 311 -17.63 -5.60 -5.49
C LYS A 311 -16.19 -6.10 -5.38
N HIS A 312 -15.42 -6.09 -6.47
CA HIS A 312 -14.05 -6.59 -6.56
C HIS A 312 -12.96 -5.58 -6.16
N LEU A 313 -13.32 -4.33 -5.80
CA LEU A 313 -12.42 -3.40 -5.10
C LEU A 313 -11.72 -4.11 -3.93
N ARG A 314 -10.39 -4.00 -3.84
CA ARG A 314 -9.62 -4.70 -2.79
C ARG A 314 -9.41 -3.79 -1.58
N VAL A 315 -9.15 -4.41 -0.44
CA VAL A 315 -8.83 -3.74 0.84
C VAL A 315 -7.32 -3.72 0.99
N ILE A 316 -6.76 -2.67 1.60
CA ILE A 316 -5.36 -2.66 2.05
C ILE A 316 -5.13 -3.87 2.96
N LYS A 317 -4.21 -4.76 2.58
CA LYS A 317 -3.96 -6.00 3.35
C LYS A 317 -3.17 -5.69 4.62
N SER A 318 -3.72 -6.02 5.78
CA SER A 318 -2.96 -6.17 7.01
C SER A 318 -2.27 -7.54 7.03
N SER A 319 -0.96 -7.57 6.77
CA SER A 319 -0.11 -8.75 6.99
C SER A 319 0.64 -8.63 8.33
N ASN A 320 1.41 -9.65 8.70
CA ASN A 320 2.46 -9.57 9.73
C ASN A 320 3.78 -10.23 9.25
N GLN A 321 3.89 -10.54 7.96
CA GLN A 321 4.98 -11.37 7.43
C GLN A 321 6.34 -10.68 7.44
N GLY A 322 6.42 -9.35 7.39
CA GLY A 322 7.70 -8.64 7.57
C GLY A 322 8.28 -8.85 8.96
N SER A 323 7.47 -8.65 10.00
CA SER A 323 7.87 -8.95 11.39
C SER A 323 8.22 -10.42 11.60
N LYS A 324 7.47 -11.33 10.96
CA LYS A 324 7.73 -12.78 10.98
C LYS A 324 9.06 -13.15 10.29
N LEU A 325 9.36 -12.54 9.14
CA LEU A 325 10.62 -12.70 8.42
C LEU A 325 11.79 -12.25 9.29
N CYS A 326 11.69 -11.07 9.92
CA CYS A 326 12.71 -10.58 10.86
C CYS A 326 13.02 -11.60 11.96
N GLN A 327 11.99 -12.14 12.62
CA GLN A 327 12.16 -13.16 13.66
C GLN A 327 12.76 -14.46 13.12
N MET A 328 12.31 -14.96 11.98
CA MET A 328 12.79 -16.23 11.42
C MET A 328 14.23 -16.14 10.93
N ILE A 329 14.65 -15.01 10.35
CA ILE A 329 15.99 -14.87 9.76
C ILE A 329 17.08 -14.53 10.79
N THR A 330 16.75 -13.83 11.88
CA THR A 330 17.69 -13.57 12.99
C THR A 330 17.67 -14.67 14.06
N GLY A 331 16.77 -15.65 13.95
CA GLY A 331 16.48 -16.62 15.00
C GLY A 331 15.95 -15.97 16.29
N GLY A 332 15.18 -14.88 16.15
CA GLY A 332 14.47 -14.20 17.24
C GLY A 332 15.20 -13.02 17.88
N THR A 333 16.37 -12.61 17.37
CA THR A 333 17.09 -11.42 17.87
C THR A 333 16.75 -10.15 17.07
N ALA A 334 17.15 -8.99 17.57
CA ALA A 334 16.75 -7.69 17.02
C ALA A 334 17.56 -7.22 15.78
N SER A 335 18.68 -7.87 15.45
CA SER A 335 19.53 -7.50 14.31
C SER A 335 20.36 -8.69 13.82
N LEU A 336 20.78 -8.67 12.55
CA LEU A 336 21.59 -9.73 11.97
C LEU A 336 23.01 -9.79 12.54
N ASP A 337 23.57 -8.65 12.94
CA ASP A 337 24.87 -8.58 13.64
C ASP A 337 24.87 -9.28 15.02
N LYS A 338 23.69 -9.68 15.50
CA LYS A 338 23.50 -10.48 16.72
C LYS A 338 22.55 -11.66 16.47
N SER A 339 22.55 -12.21 15.26
CA SER A 339 21.70 -13.35 14.88
C SER A 339 22.00 -14.58 15.76
N ASN A 340 20.97 -15.39 16.01
CA ASN A 340 21.15 -16.74 16.55
C ASN A 340 21.65 -17.74 15.49
N TYR A 341 21.71 -17.33 14.21
CA TYR A 341 22.36 -18.08 13.14
C TYR A 341 23.66 -17.41 12.72
N GLU A 342 24.71 -18.20 12.57
CA GLU A 342 26.05 -17.81 12.12
C GLU A 342 26.24 -18.05 10.61
N GLN A 343 25.46 -18.96 10.02
CA GLN A 343 25.58 -19.41 8.63
C GLN A 343 24.21 -19.58 7.98
N TYR A 344 24.17 -19.44 6.66
CA TYR A 344 22.97 -19.58 5.86
C TYR A 344 23.24 -20.52 4.66
N VAL A 345 22.29 -21.42 4.39
CA VAL A 345 22.27 -22.27 3.19
C VAL A 345 21.05 -21.88 2.37
N ILE A 346 21.26 -21.47 1.12
CA ILE A 346 20.16 -21.10 0.21
C ILE A 346 19.83 -22.30 -0.69
N VAL A 347 18.55 -22.57 -0.89
CA VAL A 347 18.05 -23.52 -1.89
C VAL A 347 17.18 -22.73 -2.86
N THR A 348 17.53 -22.70 -4.14
CA THR A 348 16.87 -21.85 -5.16
C THR A 348 16.61 -22.59 -6.46
N ASN A 349 15.58 -22.17 -7.19
CA ASN A 349 15.24 -22.69 -8.51
C ASN A 349 15.35 -21.60 -9.60
N LYS A 350 14.83 -21.90 -10.79
CA LYS A 350 14.91 -21.08 -12.01
C LYS A 350 14.65 -19.60 -11.71
N SER A 351 15.64 -18.78 -12.04
CA SER A 351 15.61 -17.35 -11.76
C SER A 351 15.13 -16.51 -12.94
N HIS A 352 14.72 -15.27 -12.69
CA HIS A 352 14.34 -14.29 -13.71
C HIS A 352 15.12 -12.98 -13.50
N SER A 353 15.65 -12.38 -14.57
CA SER A 353 16.54 -11.20 -14.49
C SER A 353 15.94 -10.01 -13.72
N VAL A 354 14.65 -9.74 -13.92
CA VAL A 354 13.84 -8.76 -13.16
C VAL A 354 13.95 -8.93 -11.63
N GLN A 355 14.18 -10.15 -11.11
CA GLN A 355 14.27 -10.39 -9.67
C GLN A 355 15.61 -9.94 -9.08
N PHE A 356 16.68 -9.86 -9.86
CA PHE A 356 18.06 -9.74 -9.35
C PHE A 356 18.29 -8.49 -8.49
N GLU A 357 17.74 -7.35 -8.90
CA GLU A 357 17.82 -6.08 -8.15
C GLU A 357 17.15 -6.16 -6.75
N SER A 358 16.26 -7.14 -6.56
CA SER A 358 15.59 -7.46 -5.29
C SER A 358 16.22 -8.65 -4.57
N LEU A 359 17.45 -9.06 -4.91
CA LEU A 359 18.17 -10.16 -4.26
C LEU A 359 19.51 -9.73 -3.64
N GLY A 360 19.78 -8.43 -3.56
CA GLY A 360 21.01 -7.88 -2.94
C GLY A 360 21.23 -8.32 -1.49
N PHE A 361 20.17 -8.63 -0.74
CA PHE A 361 20.26 -9.18 0.61
C PHE A 361 21.04 -10.51 0.68
N LEU A 362 21.13 -11.28 -0.41
CA LEU A 362 21.93 -12.51 -0.43
C LEU A 362 23.43 -12.21 -0.30
N VAL A 363 23.91 -11.10 -0.85
CA VAL A 363 25.31 -10.67 -0.75
C VAL A 363 25.64 -10.37 0.72
N GLU A 364 24.78 -9.62 1.39
CA GLU A 364 24.93 -9.22 2.80
C GLU A 364 24.70 -10.40 3.77
N LEU A 365 23.88 -11.39 3.42
CA LEU A 365 23.77 -12.64 4.19
C LEU A 365 25.01 -13.53 4.09
N ASN A 366 25.82 -13.36 3.03
CA ASN A 366 27.02 -14.13 2.73
C ASN A 366 26.84 -15.65 2.96
N PRO A 367 25.96 -16.32 2.19
CA PRO A 367 25.61 -17.72 2.42
C PRO A 367 26.82 -18.64 2.24
N THR A 368 26.92 -19.63 3.12
CA THR A 368 27.98 -20.65 3.08
C THR A 368 27.82 -21.54 1.84
N ALA A 369 26.59 -21.92 1.51
CA ALA A 369 26.28 -22.70 0.32
C ALA A 369 24.98 -22.23 -0.36
N VAL A 370 24.94 -22.32 -1.68
CA VAL A 370 23.76 -22.11 -2.52
C VAL A 370 23.54 -23.38 -3.36
N LEU A 371 22.45 -24.09 -3.09
CA LEU A 371 21.98 -25.23 -3.87
C LEU A 371 21.04 -24.70 -4.96
N ASP A 372 21.56 -24.60 -6.17
CA ASP A 372 20.90 -23.96 -7.31
C ASP A 372 20.43 -25.00 -8.33
N PHE A 373 19.13 -25.02 -8.58
CA PHE A 373 18.48 -25.92 -9.53
C PHE A 373 18.29 -25.30 -10.93
N ASP A 374 18.83 -24.10 -11.18
CA ASP A 374 18.89 -23.49 -12.52
C ASP A 374 20.17 -23.94 -13.26
N PRO A 375 20.10 -24.87 -14.25
CA PRO A 375 21.31 -25.34 -14.96
C PRO A 375 21.97 -24.25 -15.81
N GLN A 376 21.31 -23.11 -16.03
CA GLN A 376 21.82 -21.96 -16.78
C GLN A 376 22.27 -20.79 -15.88
N SER A 377 22.39 -21.02 -14.57
CA SER A 377 22.65 -19.93 -13.60
C SER A 377 23.93 -19.13 -13.89
N SER A 378 24.96 -19.78 -14.45
CA SER A 378 26.22 -19.13 -14.88
C SER A 378 26.12 -18.36 -16.20
N GLU A 379 25.13 -18.65 -17.05
CA GLU A 379 24.94 -17.98 -18.34
C GLU A 379 24.04 -16.73 -18.24
N ASN A 380 22.96 -16.84 -17.47
CA ASN A 380 21.92 -15.81 -17.40
C ASN A 380 21.08 -15.81 -16.12
N GLY A 381 21.46 -16.59 -15.10
CA GLY A 381 20.74 -16.70 -13.84
C GLY A 381 21.45 -16.06 -12.65
N LEU A 382 21.10 -16.54 -11.45
CA LEU A 382 21.47 -15.93 -10.18
C LEU A 382 22.97 -16.01 -9.89
N GLN A 383 23.64 -17.11 -10.24
CA GLN A 383 25.08 -17.31 -9.99
C GLN A 383 25.90 -16.21 -10.67
N GLN A 384 25.65 -15.96 -11.96
CA GLN A 384 26.34 -14.91 -12.72
C GLN A 384 26.03 -13.50 -12.19
N TYR A 385 24.87 -13.28 -11.58
CA TYR A 385 24.55 -11.99 -10.95
C TYR A 385 25.26 -11.81 -9.60
N PHE A 386 25.36 -12.88 -8.81
CA PHE A 386 26.00 -12.88 -7.49
C PHE A 386 27.53 -12.80 -7.59
N GLU A 387 28.16 -13.54 -8.52
CA GLU A 387 29.62 -13.57 -8.71
C GLU A 387 30.22 -12.19 -9.05
N LYS A 388 29.42 -11.27 -9.61
CA LYS A 388 29.82 -9.87 -9.86
C LYS A 388 29.96 -9.03 -8.58
N GLN A 389 29.47 -9.54 -7.44
CA GLN A 389 29.33 -8.81 -6.17
C GLN A 389 30.00 -9.53 -4.99
N SER A 390 30.19 -10.85 -5.06
CA SER A 390 30.90 -11.64 -4.04
C SER A 390 31.56 -12.88 -4.64
N PRO A 391 32.67 -13.36 -4.04
CA PRO A 391 33.41 -14.50 -4.57
C PRO A 391 32.61 -15.80 -4.45
N VAL A 392 32.65 -16.61 -5.50
CA VAL A 392 31.93 -17.88 -5.61
C VAL A 392 32.92 -18.99 -5.96
N THR A 393 32.80 -20.14 -5.27
CA THR A 393 33.41 -21.40 -5.71
C THR A 393 32.32 -22.30 -6.27
N VAL A 394 32.46 -22.75 -7.52
CA VAL A 394 31.43 -23.55 -8.23
C VAL A 394 31.70 -25.04 -8.08
N HIS A 395 30.65 -25.80 -7.77
CA HIS A 395 30.71 -27.24 -7.50
C HIS A 395 29.61 -28.03 -8.21
N LEU A 396 29.89 -29.31 -8.46
CA LEU A 396 28.90 -30.33 -8.79
C LEU A 396 28.62 -31.20 -7.55
N PRO A 397 27.40 -31.73 -7.38
CA PRO A 397 27.00 -32.51 -6.19
C PRO A 397 27.94 -33.67 -5.81
N ASP A 398 28.49 -34.39 -6.79
CA ASP A 398 29.38 -35.54 -6.57
C ASP A 398 30.66 -35.19 -5.78
N GLN A 399 31.07 -33.92 -5.77
CA GLN A 399 32.24 -33.45 -5.01
C GLN A 399 32.02 -33.48 -3.49
N TYR A 400 30.77 -33.53 -3.03
CA TYR A 400 30.40 -33.60 -1.60
C TYR A 400 30.39 -35.04 -1.06
N LYS A 401 30.74 -36.04 -1.88
CA LYS A 401 30.74 -37.44 -1.48
C LYS A 401 31.83 -37.73 -0.45
N ILE A 402 31.40 -38.17 0.73
CA ILE A 402 32.30 -38.55 1.84
C ILE A 402 33.14 -39.76 1.41
N THR A 403 34.39 -39.50 1.04
CA THR A 403 35.37 -40.47 0.52
C THR A 403 36.65 -40.56 1.36
N GLY A 404 36.80 -39.66 2.34
CA GLY A 404 37.94 -39.55 3.24
C GLY A 404 37.57 -38.78 4.51
N ASP A 405 38.53 -38.08 5.10
CA ASP A 405 38.28 -37.21 6.25
C ASP A 405 37.37 -36.02 5.86
N VAL A 406 36.49 -35.62 6.77
CA VAL A 406 35.51 -34.54 6.54
C VAL A 406 36.18 -33.18 6.51
N GLU A 407 37.22 -32.98 7.31
CA GLU A 407 37.99 -31.74 7.36
C GLU A 407 38.74 -31.53 6.05
N ASP A 408 39.34 -32.60 5.49
CA ASP A 408 40.00 -32.56 4.18
C ASP A 408 39.01 -32.23 3.06
N ILE A 409 37.82 -32.83 3.06
CA ILE A 409 36.77 -32.51 2.07
C ILE A 409 36.30 -31.06 2.22
N ALA A 410 36.07 -30.59 3.45
CA ALA A 410 35.66 -29.21 3.73
C ALA A 410 36.69 -28.18 3.26
N ASN A 411 37.98 -28.46 3.46
CA ASN A 411 39.09 -27.64 2.99
C ASN A 411 39.22 -27.67 1.45
N ASN A 412 39.05 -28.83 0.81
CA ASN A 412 39.07 -28.97 -0.64
C ASN A 412 37.90 -28.22 -1.32
N LEU A 413 36.73 -28.21 -0.69
CA LEU A 413 35.56 -27.45 -1.14
C LEU A 413 35.69 -25.94 -0.86
N GLN A 414 36.57 -25.51 0.07
CA GLN A 414 36.74 -24.12 0.50
C GLN A 414 35.47 -23.53 1.16
N LEU A 415 34.73 -24.35 1.92
CA LEU A 415 33.44 -23.99 2.55
C LEU A 415 33.46 -22.73 3.42
N THR A 416 34.63 -22.37 3.95
CA THR A 416 34.82 -21.25 4.88
C THR A 416 35.39 -19.99 4.24
N GLN A 417 35.72 -20.02 2.94
CA GLN A 417 36.38 -18.90 2.24
C GLN A 417 35.42 -18.12 1.32
N ASN A 418 34.61 -18.84 0.53
CA ASN A 418 33.71 -18.27 -0.49
C ASN A 418 32.30 -18.89 -0.36
N THR A 419 31.31 -18.25 -0.98
CA THR A 419 30.00 -18.89 -1.19
C THR A 419 30.15 -20.10 -2.11
N ASN A 420 29.80 -21.29 -1.62
CA ASN A 420 29.87 -22.54 -2.38
C ASN A 420 28.60 -22.72 -3.23
N TRP A 421 28.72 -22.66 -4.55
CA TRP A 421 27.58 -22.72 -5.47
C TRP A 421 27.46 -24.11 -6.11
N VAL A 422 26.43 -24.85 -5.73
CA VAL A 422 26.23 -26.24 -6.14
C VAL A 422 25.14 -26.32 -7.22
N PHE A 423 25.53 -26.71 -8.43
CA PHE A 423 24.60 -26.87 -9.56
C PHE A 423 23.84 -28.20 -9.44
N CYS A 424 22.66 -28.16 -8.83
CA CYS A 424 21.91 -29.33 -8.39
C CYS A 424 21.12 -30.04 -9.51
N ASN A 425 20.96 -29.40 -10.68
CA ASN A 425 20.49 -30.06 -11.90
C ASN A 425 21.58 -30.08 -12.99
N GLY A 426 22.85 -30.20 -12.60
CA GLY A 426 23.97 -30.05 -13.52
C GLY A 426 24.17 -28.62 -14.02
N LYS A 427 25.22 -28.42 -14.81
CA LYS A 427 25.67 -27.14 -15.34
C LYS A 427 25.94 -27.29 -16.83
N ILE A 428 25.30 -26.45 -17.65
CA ILE A 428 25.44 -26.50 -19.12
C ILE A 428 26.92 -26.49 -19.52
N GLY A 429 27.31 -27.48 -20.34
CA GLY A 429 28.69 -27.67 -20.82
C GLY A 429 29.59 -28.54 -19.92
N GLU A 430 29.18 -28.85 -18.69
CA GLU A 430 29.91 -29.73 -17.77
C GLU A 430 29.11 -30.99 -17.40
N GLU A 431 27.83 -30.83 -17.05
CA GLU A 431 26.92 -31.93 -16.73
C GLU A 431 25.51 -31.60 -17.25
N GLU A 432 24.96 -32.45 -18.12
CA GLU A 432 23.63 -32.23 -18.71
C GLU A 432 22.50 -32.23 -17.65
N PRO A 433 21.47 -31.38 -17.81
CA PRO A 433 20.32 -31.36 -16.92
C PRO A 433 19.33 -32.49 -17.19
N SER A 434 18.68 -32.96 -16.13
CA SER A 434 17.62 -33.97 -16.21
C SER A 434 16.25 -33.32 -16.33
N GLU A 435 15.34 -33.96 -17.07
CA GLU A 435 13.91 -33.69 -16.95
C GLU A 435 13.42 -34.06 -15.53
N ILE A 436 12.43 -33.33 -15.01
CA ILE A 436 11.89 -33.50 -13.64
C ILE A 436 11.54 -34.97 -13.32
N ASN A 437 10.98 -35.73 -14.27
CA ASN A 437 10.61 -37.13 -14.06
C ASN A 437 11.82 -38.07 -13.83
N HIS A 438 12.98 -37.75 -14.39
CA HIS A 438 14.19 -38.58 -14.34
C HIS A 438 15.20 -38.10 -13.30
N TRP A 439 15.16 -36.80 -12.96
CA TRP A 439 16.07 -36.15 -12.01
C TRP A 439 16.30 -36.94 -10.70
N MET A 440 15.25 -37.52 -10.11
CA MET A 440 15.37 -38.30 -8.88
C MET A 440 16.27 -39.54 -9.04
N MET A 441 16.22 -40.19 -10.21
CA MET A 441 17.04 -41.35 -10.53
C MET A 441 18.47 -40.96 -10.92
N ASP A 442 18.61 -39.84 -11.64
CA ASP A 442 19.88 -39.39 -12.20
C ASP A 442 20.77 -38.69 -11.16
N LYS A 443 20.19 -37.81 -10.33
CA LYS A 443 20.91 -36.83 -9.49
C LYS A 443 20.50 -36.83 -8.01
N GLY A 444 19.34 -37.41 -7.67
CA GLY A 444 18.77 -37.36 -6.32
C GLY A 444 19.70 -37.87 -5.20
N ALA A 445 20.42 -38.96 -5.45
CA ALA A 445 21.38 -39.53 -4.49
C ALA A 445 22.56 -38.60 -4.19
N SER A 446 23.04 -37.85 -5.18
CA SER A 446 24.14 -36.91 -5.00
C SER A 446 23.70 -35.65 -4.23
N ILE A 447 22.48 -35.17 -4.43
CA ILE A 447 21.89 -34.10 -3.59
C ILE A 447 21.69 -34.57 -2.16
N GLN A 448 21.23 -35.82 -1.94
CA GLN A 448 21.19 -36.39 -0.60
C GLN A 448 22.59 -36.34 0.05
N GLY A 449 23.64 -36.70 -0.69
CA GLY A 449 25.03 -36.53 -0.27
C GLY A 449 25.38 -35.10 0.16
N VAL A 450 25.10 -34.08 -0.67
CA VAL A 450 25.32 -32.66 -0.36
C VAL A 450 24.60 -32.25 0.93
N THR A 451 23.30 -32.55 1.03
CA THR A 451 22.48 -32.15 2.19
C THR A 451 22.91 -32.84 3.48
N SER A 452 23.19 -34.14 3.45
CA SER A 452 23.71 -34.90 4.59
C SER A 452 25.09 -34.39 5.02
N PHE A 453 25.98 -34.05 4.06
CA PHE A 453 27.30 -33.49 4.35
C PHE A 453 27.19 -32.12 5.04
N LEU A 454 26.39 -31.20 4.51
CA LEU A 454 26.17 -29.88 5.12
C LEU A 454 25.53 -29.97 6.50
N CYS A 455 24.62 -30.92 6.74
CA CYS A 455 23.96 -31.06 8.04
C CYS A 455 24.81 -31.76 9.11
N ARG A 456 26.04 -32.19 8.80
CA ARG A 456 26.93 -32.78 9.82
C ARG A 456 27.41 -31.73 10.83
N LYS A 457 27.53 -32.15 12.08
CA LYS A 457 27.94 -31.29 13.22
C LYS A 457 29.38 -30.78 13.13
N ASP A 458 30.23 -31.45 12.38
CA ASP A 458 31.61 -31.08 12.07
C ASP A 458 31.73 -30.18 10.83
N VAL A 459 30.64 -29.96 10.10
CA VAL A 459 30.60 -29.06 8.92
C VAL A 459 29.81 -27.77 9.24
N LEU A 460 28.53 -27.89 9.63
CA LEU A 460 27.72 -26.75 10.08
C LEU A 460 27.25 -26.96 11.53
N PRO A 461 27.37 -25.95 12.41
CA PRO A 461 26.99 -26.06 13.81
C PRO A 461 25.46 -26.17 13.94
N ASN A 462 25.01 -27.33 14.42
CA ASN A 462 23.59 -27.66 14.59
C ASN A 462 22.85 -26.58 15.43
N LYS A 463 21.66 -26.17 15.00
CA LYS A 463 20.87 -25.02 15.50
C LYS A 463 21.48 -23.64 15.32
N ARG A 464 22.63 -23.50 14.65
CA ARG A 464 23.29 -22.21 14.39
C ARG A 464 23.47 -21.90 12.90
N PHE A 465 22.80 -22.65 12.02
CA PHE A 465 22.58 -22.26 10.62
C PHE A 465 21.09 -22.32 10.25
N LEU A 466 20.71 -21.56 9.22
CA LEU A 466 19.35 -21.52 8.66
C LEU A 466 19.36 -21.96 7.19
N VAL A 467 18.45 -22.86 6.81
CA VAL A 467 18.20 -23.24 5.42
C VAL A 467 17.06 -22.40 4.85
N VAL A 468 17.32 -21.65 3.79
CA VAL A 468 16.36 -20.75 3.15
C VAL A 468 15.99 -21.28 1.77
N PHE A 469 14.78 -21.80 1.63
CA PHE A 469 14.18 -22.14 0.34
C PHE A 469 13.65 -20.87 -0.31
N LEU A 470 14.43 -20.32 -1.24
CA LEU A 470 14.09 -19.13 -2.04
C LEU A 470 13.48 -19.59 -3.37
N LEU A 471 12.15 -19.60 -3.43
CA LEU A 471 11.39 -20.05 -4.59
C LEU A 471 11.23 -18.88 -5.58
N LEU A 472 12.17 -18.77 -6.52
CA LEU A 472 12.18 -17.76 -7.59
C LEU A 472 11.26 -18.10 -8.76
N SER A 473 10.87 -19.37 -8.89
CA SER A 473 9.81 -19.84 -9.79
C SER A 473 8.80 -20.70 -9.04
N THR A 474 7.55 -20.74 -9.51
CA THR A 474 6.50 -21.58 -8.91
C THR A 474 6.82 -23.07 -9.05
N VAL A 475 6.78 -23.80 -7.94
CA VAL A 475 6.92 -25.26 -7.89
C VAL A 475 5.52 -25.87 -7.86
N SER A 476 5.19 -26.72 -8.84
CA SER A 476 3.83 -27.26 -9.04
C SER A 476 3.76 -28.79 -9.17
N ASP A 477 4.88 -29.51 -9.00
CA ASP A 477 4.96 -30.96 -9.18
C ASP A 477 5.44 -31.68 -7.91
N THR A 478 4.87 -32.85 -7.61
CA THR A 478 5.25 -33.68 -6.46
C THR A 478 6.60 -34.38 -6.64
N MET A 479 7.08 -34.49 -7.87
CA MET A 479 8.40 -35.00 -8.25
C MET A 479 9.42 -33.88 -8.47
N ASP A 480 9.09 -32.62 -8.15
CA ASP A 480 10.02 -31.51 -8.31
C ASP A 480 11.27 -31.67 -7.40
N PRO A 481 12.49 -31.43 -7.91
CA PRO A 481 13.72 -31.57 -7.14
C PRO A 481 13.76 -30.79 -5.82
N LEU A 482 13.08 -29.64 -5.73
CA LEU A 482 13.03 -28.86 -4.49
C LEU A 482 12.15 -29.52 -3.42
N VAL A 483 11.09 -30.22 -3.81
CA VAL A 483 10.22 -30.97 -2.88
C VAL A 483 11.00 -32.10 -2.22
N GLU A 484 11.83 -32.82 -2.99
CA GLU A 484 12.70 -33.86 -2.42
C GLU A 484 13.82 -33.28 -1.58
N THR A 485 14.47 -32.21 -2.04
CA THR A 485 15.52 -31.52 -1.28
C THR A 485 15.00 -30.99 0.07
N PHE A 486 13.77 -30.48 0.10
CA PHE A 486 13.08 -30.11 1.34
C PHE A 486 12.83 -31.33 2.25
N SER A 487 12.34 -32.43 1.70
CA SER A 487 12.16 -33.69 2.44
C SER A 487 13.48 -34.16 3.09
N THR A 488 14.59 -34.07 2.38
CA THR A 488 15.91 -34.48 2.89
C THR A 488 16.41 -33.55 4.00
N PHE A 489 16.37 -32.23 3.82
CA PHE A 489 16.72 -31.29 4.89
C PHE A 489 15.82 -31.46 6.13
N LEU A 490 14.51 -31.71 5.96
CA LEU A 490 13.59 -31.97 7.06
C LEU A 490 13.99 -33.22 7.88
N GLN A 491 14.46 -34.27 7.20
CA GLN A 491 14.94 -35.51 7.84
C GLN A 491 16.25 -35.30 8.61
N GLU A 492 17.23 -34.63 8.01
CA GLU A 492 18.53 -34.34 8.63
C GLU A 492 18.42 -33.39 9.82
N LEU A 493 17.64 -32.30 9.68
CA LEU A 493 17.42 -31.30 10.72
C LEU A 493 16.44 -31.77 11.81
N LYS A 494 15.66 -32.83 11.54
CA LYS A 494 14.65 -33.42 12.44
C LYS A 494 13.57 -32.43 12.89
N GLY A 495 13.21 -31.50 12.02
CA GLY A 495 12.21 -30.48 12.28
C GLY A 495 12.30 -29.29 11.31
N THR A 496 11.32 -28.41 11.38
CA THR A 496 11.20 -27.24 10.50
C THR A 496 11.82 -25.96 11.07
N GLU A 497 12.32 -25.99 12.32
CA GLU A 497 12.75 -24.79 13.04
C GLU A 497 13.97 -24.07 12.41
N GLN A 498 14.80 -24.81 11.68
CA GLN A 498 15.94 -24.29 10.92
C GLN A 498 15.62 -24.11 9.42
N ILE A 499 14.35 -24.16 9.01
CA ILE A 499 13.93 -23.98 7.62
C ILE A 499 13.07 -22.72 7.47
N LEU A 500 13.36 -21.91 6.47
CA LEU A 500 12.60 -20.73 6.04
C LEU A 500 12.25 -20.90 4.56
N CYS A 501 10.99 -20.71 4.18
CA CYS A 501 10.59 -20.68 2.77
C CYS A 501 10.16 -19.26 2.38
N ILE A 502 10.62 -18.77 1.24
CA ILE A 502 10.30 -17.46 0.69
C ILE A 502 9.84 -17.66 -0.75
N CYS A 503 8.68 -17.14 -1.11
CA CYS A 503 8.20 -17.02 -2.48
C CYS A 503 7.53 -15.65 -2.68
N ASP A 504 7.42 -15.18 -3.92
CA ASP A 504 6.95 -13.83 -4.22
C ASP A 504 5.41 -13.66 -4.26
N ASN A 505 4.64 -14.76 -4.19
CA ASN A 505 3.18 -14.69 -4.29
C ASN A 505 2.41 -15.84 -3.62
N LYS A 506 1.11 -15.59 -3.36
CA LYS A 506 0.18 -16.52 -2.69
C LYS A 506 -0.11 -17.81 -3.49
N GLN A 507 -0.06 -17.78 -4.82
CA GLN A 507 -0.32 -18.95 -5.66
C GLN A 507 0.86 -19.93 -5.59
N ALA A 508 2.09 -19.42 -5.71
CA ALA A 508 3.31 -20.18 -5.47
C ALA A 508 3.33 -20.79 -4.06
N PHE A 509 2.98 -20.02 -3.03
CA PHE A 509 2.84 -20.53 -1.66
C PHE A 509 1.80 -21.65 -1.53
N THR A 510 0.62 -21.47 -2.12
CA THR A 510 -0.46 -22.46 -2.04
C THR A 510 0.01 -23.78 -2.65
N SER A 511 0.62 -23.72 -3.84
CA SER A 511 1.19 -24.89 -4.51
C SER A 511 2.30 -25.53 -3.68
N TRP A 512 3.28 -24.77 -3.21
CA TRP A 512 4.37 -25.27 -2.36
C TRP A 512 3.87 -25.94 -1.08
N ARG A 513 2.97 -25.27 -0.34
CA ARG A 513 2.36 -25.81 0.89
C ARG A 513 1.67 -27.13 0.61
N ASP A 514 0.87 -27.22 -0.44
CA ASP A 514 0.08 -28.41 -0.74
C ASP A 514 0.97 -29.58 -1.19
N LEU A 515 2.05 -29.32 -1.93
CA LEU A 515 3.07 -30.31 -2.28
C LEU A 515 3.81 -30.84 -1.05
N ILE A 516 4.27 -29.96 -0.15
CA ILE A 516 4.96 -30.38 1.09
C ILE A 516 3.99 -31.08 2.06
N GLN A 517 2.74 -30.64 2.15
CA GLN A 517 1.71 -31.31 2.96
C GLN A 517 1.41 -32.72 2.41
N ALA A 518 1.41 -32.90 1.09
CA ALA A 518 1.22 -34.21 0.45
C ALA A 518 2.45 -35.14 0.61
N ARG A 519 3.67 -34.63 0.39
CA ARG A 519 4.92 -35.40 0.46
C ARG A 519 5.36 -35.71 1.89
N CYS A 520 5.40 -34.69 2.75
CA CYS A 520 6.01 -34.73 4.08
C CYS A 520 4.99 -34.80 5.23
N ARG A 521 3.69 -34.64 4.95
CA ARG A 521 2.58 -34.66 5.95
C ARG A 521 2.70 -33.60 7.05
N ILE A 522 3.35 -32.47 6.76
CA ILE A 522 3.52 -31.34 7.68
C ILE A 522 3.01 -30.03 7.06
N ASP A 523 2.49 -29.15 7.91
CA ASP A 523 2.14 -27.78 7.51
C ASP A 523 3.36 -26.87 7.63
N VAL A 524 3.80 -26.32 6.50
CA VAL A 524 4.91 -25.36 6.41
C VAL A 524 4.48 -23.90 6.47
N SER A 525 3.18 -23.60 6.58
CA SER A 525 2.64 -22.22 6.58
C SER A 525 3.27 -21.33 7.66
N SER A 526 3.60 -21.89 8.83
CA SER A 526 4.30 -21.20 9.91
C SER A 526 5.74 -20.80 9.55
N ARG A 527 6.35 -21.41 8.52
CA ARG A 527 7.72 -21.18 8.05
C ARG A 527 7.82 -20.50 6.68
N CYS A 528 6.70 -20.21 6.02
CA CYS A 528 6.66 -19.51 4.74
C CYS A 528 6.52 -17.98 4.87
N ILE A 529 7.10 -17.25 3.91
CA ILE A 529 6.86 -15.85 3.56
C ILE A 529 6.40 -15.81 2.09
N TYR A 530 5.25 -15.18 1.84
CA TYR A 530 4.56 -15.16 0.54
C TYR A 530 3.68 -13.93 0.27
N GLU A 531 3.52 -13.03 1.25
CA GLU A 531 2.77 -11.77 1.12
C GLU A 531 3.68 -10.55 0.95
N LEU A 532 5.00 -10.76 0.93
CA LEU A 532 6.00 -9.75 0.62
C LEU A 532 6.53 -10.01 -0.79
N SER A 533 6.62 -8.96 -1.60
CA SER A 533 7.42 -8.99 -2.83
C SER A 533 8.90 -9.24 -2.50
N LEU A 534 9.70 -9.67 -3.48
CA LEU A 534 11.15 -9.81 -3.29
C LEU A 534 11.79 -8.48 -2.88
N SER A 535 11.28 -7.35 -3.37
CA SER A 535 11.78 -6.02 -3.01
C SER A 535 11.56 -5.69 -1.52
N GLU A 536 10.44 -6.14 -0.95
CA GLU A 536 10.09 -6.02 0.46
C GLU A 536 10.88 -7.02 1.32
N VAL A 537 11.11 -8.24 0.85
CA VAL A 537 12.03 -9.20 1.50
C VAL A 537 13.43 -8.58 1.60
N ASN A 538 13.95 -8.08 0.48
CA ASN A 538 15.26 -7.44 0.38
C ASN A 538 15.41 -6.26 1.35
N GLY A 539 14.51 -5.28 1.29
CA GLY A 539 14.56 -4.12 2.18
C GLY A 539 14.36 -4.49 3.65
N THR A 540 13.52 -5.50 3.95
CA THR A 540 13.33 -5.99 5.31
C THR A 540 14.62 -6.60 5.86
N VAL A 541 15.24 -7.54 5.13
CA VAL A 541 16.48 -8.21 5.56
C VAL A 541 17.65 -7.22 5.67
N LEU A 542 17.83 -6.35 4.68
CA LEU A 542 18.88 -5.32 4.69
C LEU A 542 18.72 -4.35 5.87
N SER A 543 17.49 -4.05 6.28
CA SER A 543 17.21 -3.21 7.45
C SER A 543 17.53 -3.86 8.81
N LEU A 544 18.00 -5.11 8.85
CA LEU A 544 18.40 -5.80 10.08
C LEU A 544 19.90 -5.68 10.36
N TRP A 545 20.71 -5.23 9.40
CA TRP A 545 22.12 -4.92 9.59
C TRP A 545 22.28 -3.52 10.19
N SER A 546 23.13 -3.38 11.21
CA SER A 546 23.32 -2.11 11.92
C SER A 546 24.07 -1.06 11.11
N GLU A 547 24.90 -1.46 10.14
CA GLU A 547 25.55 -0.56 9.20
C GLU A 547 24.55 -0.02 8.17
N ASN A 548 23.80 -0.91 7.50
CA ASN A 548 22.80 -0.54 6.50
C ASN A 548 21.68 0.35 7.08
N ARG A 549 21.28 0.16 8.35
CA ARG A 549 20.35 1.05 9.05
C ARG A 549 20.85 2.48 9.27
N ARG A 550 22.18 2.70 9.28
CA ARG A 550 22.79 4.02 9.46
C ARG A 550 23.04 4.74 8.14
N SER A 551 23.24 4.00 7.05
CA SER A 551 23.67 4.52 5.75
C SER A 551 22.57 4.53 4.67
N GLY A 552 21.57 3.66 4.80
CA GLY A 552 20.41 3.55 3.91
C GLY A 552 19.15 4.18 4.49
N HIS A 553 18.16 4.45 3.63
CA HIS A 553 16.84 4.97 3.99
C HIS A 553 15.78 3.90 3.70
N PHE A 554 14.91 3.60 4.68
CA PHE A 554 13.91 2.55 4.57
C PHE A 554 12.49 3.10 4.74
N LEU A 555 11.60 2.77 3.81
CA LEU A 555 10.17 3.06 3.87
C LEU A 555 9.38 1.87 4.43
N PRO A 556 8.26 2.11 5.12
CA PRO A 556 7.38 1.04 5.58
C PRO A 556 6.62 0.39 4.41
N CYS A 557 6.36 -0.91 4.58
CA CYS A 557 5.63 -1.78 3.68
C CYS A 557 4.67 -2.70 4.46
N GLY A 558 3.93 -3.54 3.72
CA GLY A 558 2.90 -4.40 4.30
C GLY A 558 3.40 -5.27 5.44
N GLY A 559 2.66 -5.30 6.55
CA GLY A 559 2.89 -6.23 7.66
C GLY A 559 4.26 -6.15 8.34
N GLY A 560 4.80 -4.94 8.49
CA GLY A 560 6.10 -4.71 9.12
C GLY A 560 7.29 -4.94 8.20
N GLY A 561 7.05 -5.19 6.91
CA GLY A 561 8.09 -5.21 5.89
C GLY A 561 8.62 -3.81 5.60
N LYS A 562 9.75 -3.71 4.90
CA LYS A 562 10.37 -2.45 4.49
C LYS A 562 10.95 -2.54 3.09
N VAL A 563 11.02 -1.41 2.39
CA VAL A 563 11.76 -1.26 1.12
C VAL A 563 12.83 -0.18 1.26
N ILE A 564 13.94 -0.34 0.55
CA ILE A 564 14.99 0.69 0.46
C ILE A 564 14.48 1.82 -0.44
N LEU A 565 14.53 3.05 0.05
CA LEU A 565 14.37 4.25 -0.75
C LEU A 565 15.71 4.58 -1.41
N GLU A 566 15.79 4.37 -2.71
CA GLU A 566 16.99 4.67 -3.49
C GLU A 566 17.24 6.18 -3.57
N LYS A 567 18.51 6.60 -3.46
CA LYS A 567 18.92 8.01 -3.48
C LYS A 567 18.52 8.75 -4.76
N GLU A 568 18.27 8.04 -5.87
CA GLU A 568 17.76 8.64 -7.11
C GLU A 568 16.25 8.91 -7.03
N MET A 569 15.47 7.94 -6.50
CA MET A 569 14.05 8.14 -6.23
C MET A 569 13.83 9.26 -5.20
N GLU A 570 14.59 9.26 -4.09
CA GLU A 570 14.52 10.29 -3.06
C GLU A 570 14.72 11.70 -3.63
N ARG A 571 15.74 11.90 -4.48
CA ARG A 571 15.97 13.18 -5.18
C ARG A 571 14.88 13.54 -6.19
N SER A 572 14.17 12.55 -6.74
CA SER A 572 13.05 12.78 -7.65
C SER A 572 11.82 13.33 -6.93
N LEU A 573 11.62 12.94 -5.65
CA LEU A 573 10.53 13.38 -4.76
C LEU A 573 10.77 14.79 -4.16
N ASN A 574 11.36 15.69 -4.95
CA ASN A 574 11.84 17.00 -4.53
C ASN A 574 10.80 18.04 -4.07
N THR A 575 9.50 17.72 -4.02
CA THR A 575 8.49 18.54 -3.31
C THR A 575 8.20 18.04 -1.90
N LEU A 576 8.76 16.90 -1.49
CA LEU A 576 8.44 16.18 -0.26
C LEU A 576 9.68 15.97 0.63
N ASP A 577 9.57 16.26 1.93
CA ASP A 577 10.47 15.75 2.97
C ASP A 577 9.95 14.37 3.41
N VAL A 578 10.56 13.29 2.93
CA VAL A 578 10.08 11.92 3.16
C VAL A 578 10.64 11.35 4.46
N LEU A 579 9.75 11.08 5.41
CA LEU A 579 10.13 10.57 6.73
C LEU A 579 10.28 9.05 6.71
N CYS A 580 11.53 8.57 6.73
CA CYS A 580 11.85 7.14 6.72
C CYS A 580 11.70 6.49 8.12
N VAL A 581 11.55 5.16 8.15
CA VAL A 581 11.36 4.39 9.41
C VAL A 581 12.55 4.59 10.35
N ASN A 582 13.76 4.50 9.79
CA ASN A 582 15.05 4.61 10.46
C ASN A 582 15.59 6.05 10.50
N GLN A 583 14.72 7.07 10.35
CA GLN A 583 15.13 8.47 10.43
C GLN A 583 15.94 8.71 11.71
N CYS A 584 17.05 9.45 11.57
CA CYS A 584 18.00 9.77 12.63
C CYS A 584 18.88 8.60 13.16
N GLU A 585 18.73 7.35 12.70
CA GLU A 585 19.58 6.23 13.17
C GLU A 585 21.06 6.38 12.80
N GLY A 586 21.40 7.15 11.76
CA GLY A 586 22.78 7.49 11.38
C GLY A 586 23.55 8.34 12.41
N GLY A 587 22.85 8.93 13.40
CA GLY A 587 23.44 9.76 14.45
C GLY A 587 23.74 11.20 14.02
N ASN A 588 23.88 12.08 15.00
CA ASN A 588 24.25 13.49 14.83
C ASN A 588 24.90 13.98 16.15
N GLU A 589 26.02 14.69 16.03
CA GLU A 589 26.82 15.13 17.18
C GLU A 589 26.22 16.37 17.90
N ASP A 590 25.40 17.16 17.21
CA ASP A 590 24.85 18.44 17.68
C ASP A 590 23.60 18.31 18.57
N LYS A 591 23.42 17.19 19.29
CA LYS A 591 22.24 16.93 20.15
C LYS A 591 21.89 18.12 21.05
N ILE A 592 22.89 18.66 21.74
CA ILE A 592 22.72 19.79 22.67
C ILE A 592 22.16 21.03 21.96
N ALA A 593 22.72 21.39 20.81
CA ALA A 593 22.31 22.58 20.06
C ALA A 593 20.91 22.42 19.43
N ILE A 594 20.58 21.23 18.92
CA ILE A 594 19.27 20.90 18.36
C ILE A 594 18.17 20.95 19.43
N GLU A 595 18.42 20.38 20.60
CA GLU A 595 17.51 20.46 21.74
C GLU A 595 17.38 21.90 22.24
N GLU A 596 18.49 22.62 22.41
CA GLU A 596 18.47 24.00 22.90
C GLU A 596 17.75 24.96 21.94
N ASN A 597 17.91 24.80 20.62
CA ASN A 597 17.21 25.60 19.61
C ASN A 597 15.69 25.42 19.70
N PHE A 598 15.21 24.16 19.76
CA PHE A 598 13.79 23.88 19.99
C PHE A 598 13.32 24.43 21.35
N TYR A 599 14.10 24.25 22.41
CA TYR A 599 13.76 24.78 23.73
C TYR A 599 13.74 26.32 23.76
N LYS A 600 14.46 27.03 22.89
CA LYS A 600 14.38 28.50 22.70
C LYS A 600 13.19 28.96 21.84
N GLY A 601 12.36 28.03 21.36
CA GLY A 601 11.18 28.33 20.52
C GLY A 601 11.41 28.18 19.02
N GLY A 602 12.52 27.58 18.59
CA GLY A 602 12.73 27.18 17.19
C GLY A 602 11.78 26.06 16.73
N LYS A 603 11.68 25.84 15.42
CA LYS A 603 10.89 24.73 14.84
C LYS A 603 11.42 23.38 15.35
N VAL A 604 10.51 22.45 15.63
CA VAL A 604 10.88 21.08 16.01
C VAL A 604 11.50 20.35 14.82
N SER A 605 12.44 19.44 15.07
CA SER A 605 13.07 18.58 14.08
C SER A 605 12.86 17.10 14.43
N TRP A 606 13.04 16.21 13.44
CA TRP A 606 12.98 14.76 13.64
C TRP A 606 13.93 14.26 14.76
N TRP A 607 15.10 14.89 14.88
CA TRP A 607 16.06 14.65 15.95
C TRP A 607 15.50 14.88 17.36
N ASN A 608 14.63 15.87 17.56
CA ASN A 608 14.04 16.13 18.89
C ASN A 608 13.14 14.97 19.35
N PHE A 609 12.44 14.30 18.43
CA PHE A 609 11.69 13.08 18.73
C PHE A 609 12.62 11.89 18.94
N PHE A 610 13.56 11.65 18.02
CA PHE A 610 14.54 10.56 18.10
C PHE A 610 15.32 10.56 19.42
N TYR A 611 15.81 11.73 19.88
CA TYR A 611 16.54 11.84 21.14
C TYR A 611 15.67 11.55 22.36
N SER A 612 14.36 11.81 22.29
CA SER A 612 13.43 11.54 23.38
C SER A 612 13.05 10.05 23.51
N GLU A 613 13.21 9.27 22.43
CA GLU A 613 13.01 7.81 22.40
C GLU A 613 14.24 7.03 22.90
N GLN A 614 15.40 7.68 23.07
CA GLN A 614 16.62 7.00 23.51
C GLN A 614 16.57 6.54 24.97
N PRO A 615 17.16 5.39 25.32
CA PRO A 615 17.21 4.88 26.69
C PRO A 615 17.73 5.92 27.69
N GLY A 616 16.97 6.15 28.77
CA GLY A 616 17.31 7.12 29.81
C GLY A 616 16.91 8.58 29.51
N SER A 617 16.33 8.87 28.35
CA SER A 617 15.78 10.20 28.03
C SER A 617 14.37 10.38 28.58
N THR A 618 14.01 11.62 28.94
CA THR A 618 12.61 11.96 29.27
C THR A 618 11.78 12.02 27.98
N PRO A 619 10.66 11.28 27.90
CA PRO A 619 9.80 11.25 26.71
C PRO A 619 9.37 12.62 26.19
N PHE A 620 9.07 12.70 24.89
CA PHE A 620 8.49 13.90 24.30
C PHE A 620 7.07 14.15 24.83
N ILE A 621 6.75 15.41 25.12
CA ILE A 621 5.42 15.80 25.61
C ILE A 621 4.39 15.60 24.49
N LYS A 622 3.46 14.67 24.69
CA LYS A 622 2.31 14.46 23.79
C LYS A 622 1.23 15.47 24.16
N ARG A 623 0.73 16.23 23.18
CA ARG A 623 -0.42 17.12 23.40
C ARG A 623 -1.71 16.31 23.51
N ASP A 624 -2.70 16.78 24.27
CA ASP A 624 -3.97 16.08 24.57
C ASP A 624 -4.64 15.42 23.35
N LYS A 625 -4.59 16.09 22.18
CA LYS A 625 -5.21 15.61 20.94
C LYS A 625 -4.43 14.52 20.20
N PHE A 626 -3.20 14.22 20.61
CA PHE A 626 -2.34 13.21 19.98
C PHE A 626 -3.01 11.84 19.89
N ALA A 627 -3.42 11.27 21.03
CA ALA A 627 -4.00 9.93 21.07
C ALA A 627 -5.34 9.87 20.31
N TYR A 628 -6.15 10.94 20.38
CA TYR A 628 -7.39 11.03 19.59
C TYR A 628 -7.12 11.01 18.08
N ILE A 629 -6.08 11.72 17.61
CA ILE A 629 -5.69 11.72 16.20
C ILE A 629 -5.17 10.34 15.77
N THR A 630 -4.23 9.74 16.52
CA THR A 630 -3.56 8.48 16.13
C THR A 630 -4.46 7.26 16.29
N ASP A 631 -5.30 7.23 17.33
CA ASP A 631 -5.99 6.01 17.76
C ASP A 631 -7.49 6.02 17.40
N THR A 632 -8.05 7.17 17.00
CA THR A 632 -9.46 7.30 16.59
C THR A 632 -9.61 7.87 15.19
N VAL A 633 -9.14 9.11 14.95
CA VAL A 633 -9.44 9.84 13.70
C VAL A 633 -8.76 9.21 12.49
N ILE A 634 -7.45 8.96 12.54
CA ILE A 634 -6.70 8.36 11.41
C ILE A 634 -7.24 6.96 11.05
N PRO A 635 -7.48 6.03 12.01
CA PRO A 635 -8.13 4.75 11.72
C PRO A 635 -9.51 4.87 11.06
N GLU A 636 -10.33 5.83 11.48
CA GLU A 636 -11.65 6.06 10.87
C GLU A 636 -11.51 6.56 9.43
N LEU A 637 -10.64 7.54 9.17
CA LEU A 637 -10.35 8.05 7.82
C LEU A 637 -9.78 6.95 6.90
N CYS A 638 -8.92 6.06 7.41
CA CYS A 638 -8.43 4.90 6.65
C CYS A 638 -9.56 3.96 6.17
N SER A 639 -10.68 3.88 6.89
CA SER A 639 -11.80 3.00 6.55
C SER A 639 -12.71 3.53 5.43
N GLU A 640 -12.54 4.80 5.04
CA GLU A 640 -13.35 5.46 4.01
C GLU A 640 -12.95 5.05 2.59
N ARG A 641 -13.92 5.09 1.66
CA ARG A 641 -13.73 4.67 0.26
C ARG A 641 -13.08 5.71 -0.65
N LYS A 642 -12.85 6.94 -0.17
CA LYS A 642 -12.24 8.03 -0.95
C LYS A 642 -10.73 7.80 -1.01
N ALA A 643 -10.11 7.96 -2.19
CA ALA A 643 -8.67 7.70 -2.34
C ALA A 643 -7.81 8.63 -1.49
N CYS A 644 -8.22 9.90 -1.33
CA CYS A 644 -7.55 10.90 -0.51
C CYS A 644 -8.51 11.45 0.56
N MET A 645 -8.14 11.32 1.84
CA MET A 645 -8.90 11.85 2.97
C MET A 645 -8.21 13.09 3.53
N LEU A 646 -9.01 14.03 4.05
CA LEU A 646 -8.52 15.25 4.69
C LEU A 646 -8.68 15.14 6.22
N LEU A 647 -7.66 15.58 6.94
CA LEU A 647 -7.65 15.77 8.39
C LEU A 647 -7.16 17.19 8.68
N ASN A 648 -8.05 18.06 9.15
CA ASN A 648 -7.72 19.43 9.51
C ASN A 648 -7.30 19.51 10.98
N LEU A 649 -6.03 19.79 11.24
CA LEU A 649 -5.52 20.20 12.55
C LEU A 649 -5.53 21.73 12.63
N ILE A 650 -6.63 22.29 13.14
CA ILE A 650 -6.80 23.73 13.30
C ILE A 650 -6.18 24.14 14.64
N HIS A 651 -5.29 25.12 14.64
CA HIS A 651 -4.58 25.53 15.84
C HIS A 651 -4.38 27.04 15.97
N ILE A 652 -4.29 27.53 17.20
CA ILE A 652 -3.92 28.93 17.45
C ILE A 652 -2.40 29.12 17.56
N PRO A 653 -1.85 30.33 17.33
CA PRO A 653 -0.42 30.57 17.37
C PRO A 653 0.24 30.22 18.73
N GLY A 654 1.36 29.51 18.66
CA GLY A 654 2.19 29.16 19.81
C GLY A 654 1.66 28.05 20.73
N CYS A 655 0.63 27.30 20.34
CA CYS A 655 0.10 26.18 21.14
C CYS A 655 0.73 24.80 20.86
N GLY A 656 1.65 24.73 19.88
CA GLY A 656 2.33 23.49 19.46
C GLY A 656 1.63 22.69 18.34
N GLY A 657 0.78 23.31 17.52
CA GLY A 657 0.07 22.65 16.40
C GLY A 657 0.99 21.89 15.43
N THR A 658 1.89 22.59 14.74
CA THR A 658 2.92 21.97 13.87
C THR A 658 3.72 20.87 14.58
N THR A 659 4.06 21.05 15.86
CA THR A 659 4.78 20.03 16.65
C THR A 659 3.93 18.79 16.89
N LEU A 660 2.63 18.93 17.11
CA LEU A 660 1.69 17.81 17.20
C LEU A 660 1.53 17.09 15.86
N ALA A 661 1.44 17.83 14.74
CA ALA A 661 1.37 17.23 13.41
C ALA A 661 2.63 16.42 13.08
N MET A 662 3.83 17.00 13.30
CA MET A 662 5.09 16.27 13.12
C MET A 662 5.22 15.07 14.07
N HIS A 663 4.81 15.18 15.34
CA HIS A 663 4.81 14.04 16.27
C HIS A 663 3.87 12.92 15.80
N THR A 664 2.74 13.28 15.17
CA THR A 664 1.81 12.31 14.56
C THR A 664 2.47 11.54 13.43
N LEU A 665 3.16 12.23 12.51
CA LEU A 665 3.94 11.59 11.44
C LEU A 665 5.06 10.71 12.00
N TRP A 666 5.80 11.21 13.00
CA TRP A 666 6.87 10.47 13.66
C TRP A 666 6.37 9.16 14.29
N ALA A 667 5.25 9.20 15.01
CA ALA A 667 4.69 8.04 15.69
C ALA A 667 3.97 7.04 14.75
N LEU A 668 3.78 7.39 13.48
CA LEU A 668 3.12 6.56 12.46
C LEU A 668 4.05 6.16 11.30
N ARG A 669 5.33 6.55 11.34
CA ARG A 669 6.34 6.32 10.28
C ARG A 669 6.60 4.84 9.94
N ASP A 670 6.22 3.92 10.82
CA ASP A 670 6.30 2.47 10.65
C ASP A 670 5.03 1.86 10.03
N ARG A 671 3.93 2.62 10.03
CA ARG A 671 2.58 2.21 9.57
C ARG A 671 2.06 2.99 8.36
N PHE A 672 2.67 4.14 8.06
CA PHE A 672 2.32 5.06 6.98
C PHE A 672 3.60 5.54 6.29
N ARG A 673 3.56 5.73 4.97
CA ARG A 673 4.62 6.44 4.24
C ARG A 673 4.45 7.94 4.52
N CYS A 674 5.12 8.42 5.56
CA CYS A 674 5.00 9.80 6.03
C CYS A 674 5.82 10.77 5.17
N ALA A 675 5.28 11.94 4.86
CA ALA A 675 6.01 13.02 4.20
C ALA A 675 5.48 14.41 4.62
N VAL A 676 6.31 15.45 4.49
CA VAL A 676 5.91 16.86 4.65
C VAL A 676 6.07 17.59 3.31
N LEU A 677 5.11 18.42 2.94
CA LEU A 677 5.24 19.31 1.78
C LEU A 677 6.34 20.37 2.04
N LEU A 678 7.33 20.47 1.15
CA LEU A 678 8.48 21.37 1.32
C LEU A 678 8.19 22.84 1.00
N ASP A 679 7.38 23.09 -0.03
CA ASP A 679 7.04 24.43 -0.50
C ASP A 679 5.55 24.51 -0.82
N ASN A 680 4.86 25.43 -0.14
CA ASN A 680 3.43 25.66 -0.32
C ASN A 680 3.10 26.32 -1.68
N ASN A 681 4.10 26.72 -2.46
CA ASN A 681 3.98 27.23 -3.82
C ASN A 681 4.37 26.20 -4.90
N ALA A 682 4.69 24.96 -4.52
CA ALA A 682 4.97 23.89 -5.46
C ALA A 682 3.76 23.63 -6.38
N ASP A 683 4.02 23.24 -7.63
CA ASP A 683 3.00 22.81 -8.58
C ASP A 683 2.23 21.59 -8.03
N PHE A 684 0.95 21.77 -7.71
CA PHE A 684 0.12 20.71 -7.13
C PHE A 684 -0.07 19.51 -8.05
N ALA A 685 0.05 19.65 -9.38
CA ALA A 685 0.03 18.50 -10.27
C ALA A 685 1.29 17.63 -10.07
N LYS A 686 2.45 18.27 -9.87
CA LYS A 686 3.72 17.62 -9.54
C LYS A 686 3.73 17.05 -8.12
N VAL A 687 3.15 17.75 -7.14
CA VAL A 687 2.98 17.22 -5.76
C VAL A 687 2.11 15.96 -5.79
N ALA A 688 0.97 16.00 -6.50
CA ALA A 688 0.09 14.83 -6.64
C ALA A 688 0.81 13.64 -7.29
N ASP A 689 1.57 13.87 -8.36
CA ASP A 689 2.39 12.85 -9.02
C ASP A 689 3.44 12.24 -8.07
N GLN A 690 4.14 13.06 -7.29
CA GLN A 690 5.14 12.59 -6.32
C GLN A 690 4.50 11.84 -5.13
N VAL A 691 3.35 12.29 -4.63
CA VAL A 691 2.61 11.61 -3.56
C VAL A 691 2.13 10.23 -4.01
N VAL A 692 1.56 10.13 -5.23
CA VAL A 692 1.12 8.85 -5.78
C VAL A 692 2.31 7.97 -6.21
N THR A 693 3.46 8.56 -6.53
CA THR A 693 4.72 7.82 -6.74
C THR A 693 5.26 7.26 -5.42
N LEU A 694 5.29 8.04 -4.33
CA LEU A 694 5.66 7.57 -2.99
C LEU A 694 4.70 6.47 -2.49
N LEU A 695 3.39 6.60 -2.76
CA LEU A 695 2.39 5.58 -2.45
C LEU A 695 2.68 4.24 -3.12
N ASN A 696 3.03 4.26 -4.41
CA ASN A 696 3.23 3.04 -5.21
C ASN A 696 4.70 2.58 -5.31
N TYR A 697 5.66 3.28 -4.70
CA TYR A 697 7.09 2.95 -4.81
C TYR A 697 7.38 1.52 -4.32
N LYS A 698 7.99 0.72 -5.21
CA LYS A 698 8.23 -0.73 -5.07
C LYS A 698 7.00 -1.54 -4.60
N CYS A 699 5.80 -1.13 -4.99
CA CYS A 699 4.58 -1.92 -4.83
C CYS A 699 4.24 -2.61 -6.16
N GLU A 700 4.49 -3.91 -6.25
CA GLU A 700 4.16 -4.74 -7.43
C GLU A 700 2.70 -5.22 -7.43
N GLU A 701 2.01 -5.15 -6.29
CA GLU A 701 0.57 -5.40 -6.21
C GLU A 701 -0.26 -4.26 -6.79
N GLN A 702 -1.43 -4.59 -7.36
CA GLN A 702 -2.41 -3.61 -7.88
C GLN A 702 -2.97 -2.65 -6.81
N LEU A 703 -2.64 -2.83 -5.53
CA LEU A 703 -2.93 -1.88 -4.46
C LEU A 703 -1.76 -1.77 -3.48
N PRO A 704 -1.43 -0.55 -3.02
CA PRO A 704 -0.41 -0.32 -2.00
C PRO A 704 -0.82 -0.93 -0.65
N HIS A 705 0.12 -1.60 0.01
CA HIS A 705 -0.08 -2.15 1.36
C HIS A 705 -0.03 -1.08 2.48
N VAL A 706 0.49 0.11 2.17
CA VAL A 706 0.72 1.19 3.16
C VAL A 706 0.27 2.52 2.57
N PRO A 707 -0.68 3.24 3.21
CA PRO A 707 -1.10 4.56 2.77
C PRO A 707 -0.04 5.64 3.05
N VAL A 708 -0.12 6.75 2.33
CA VAL A 708 0.70 7.95 2.55
C VAL A 708 0.03 8.86 3.58
N LEU A 709 0.81 9.39 4.52
CA LEU A 709 0.38 10.46 5.43
C LEU A 709 1.18 11.72 5.08
N LEU A 710 0.56 12.63 4.33
CA LEU A 710 1.18 13.88 3.90
C LEU A 710 0.78 15.00 4.87
N MET A 711 1.77 15.59 5.54
CA MET A 711 1.58 16.82 6.30
C MET A 711 1.71 18.05 5.39
N ILE A 712 0.75 18.96 5.53
CA ILE A 712 0.77 20.30 4.97
C ILE A 712 0.83 21.26 6.17
N ASP A 713 1.74 22.23 6.16
CA ASP A 713 2.00 23.17 7.26
C ASP A 713 1.87 24.59 6.69
N ASP A 714 1.16 25.49 7.37
CA ASP A 714 1.02 26.90 6.98
C ASP A 714 0.42 27.15 5.58
N PHE A 715 -0.67 26.45 5.21
CA PHE A 715 -1.57 26.92 4.15
C PHE A 715 -2.54 27.96 4.72
N ASP A 716 -2.63 29.13 4.07
CA ASP A 716 -3.54 30.22 4.48
C ASP A 716 -4.97 30.05 3.94
N GLU A 717 -5.16 29.24 2.89
CA GLU A 717 -6.43 29.11 2.14
C GLU A 717 -6.87 27.66 2.02
N MET A 718 -8.10 27.35 2.48
CA MET A 718 -8.68 26.00 2.38
C MET A 718 -8.95 25.55 0.94
N GLU A 719 -9.22 26.48 0.02
CA GLU A 719 -9.46 26.16 -1.41
C GLU A 719 -8.25 25.43 -2.00
N ARG A 720 -7.03 25.89 -1.69
CA ARG A 720 -5.77 25.28 -2.11
C ARG A 720 -5.58 23.85 -1.57
N VAL A 721 -6.09 23.57 -0.37
CA VAL A 721 -6.07 22.22 0.22
C VAL A 721 -7.01 21.29 -0.55
N PHE A 722 -8.20 21.77 -0.92
CA PHE A 722 -9.17 21.00 -1.71
C PHE A 722 -8.68 20.75 -3.16
N ASP A 723 -8.05 21.74 -3.79
CA ASP A 723 -7.44 21.58 -5.13
C ASP A 723 -6.38 20.47 -5.12
N LEU A 724 -5.48 20.48 -4.13
CA LEU A 724 -4.46 19.45 -3.98
C LEU A 724 -5.07 18.07 -3.68
N GLN A 725 -6.10 18.01 -2.82
CA GLN A 725 -6.85 16.77 -2.57
C GLN A 725 -7.44 16.19 -3.86
N GLN A 726 -8.10 17.03 -4.68
CA GLN A 726 -8.72 16.61 -5.93
C GLN A 726 -7.67 16.17 -6.97
N LEU A 727 -6.51 16.84 -7.04
CA LEU A 727 -5.42 16.45 -7.92
C LEU A 727 -4.82 15.09 -7.53
N ILE A 728 -4.64 14.82 -6.24
CA ILE A 728 -4.21 13.51 -5.74
C ILE A 728 -5.24 12.43 -6.07
N GLU A 729 -6.54 12.67 -5.86
CA GLU A 729 -7.60 11.71 -6.23
C GLU A 729 -7.61 11.40 -7.72
N ASN A 730 -7.51 12.43 -8.56
CA ASN A 730 -7.41 12.26 -10.01
C ASN A 730 -6.18 11.44 -10.42
N GLU A 731 -5.04 11.60 -9.73
CA GLU A 731 -3.82 10.84 -10.02
C GLU A 731 -3.91 9.38 -9.53
N CYS A 732 -4.49 9.12 -8.36
CA CYS A 732 -4.80 7.75 -7.90
C CYS A 732 -5.72 7.02 -8.89
N VAL A 733 -6.74 7.70 -9.44
CA VAL A 733 -7.65 7.14 -10.45
C VAL A 733 -6.91 6.87 -11.77
N LYS A 734 -6.07 7.80 -12.25
CA LYS A 734 -5.24 7.58 -13.47
C LYS A 734 -4.36 6.34 -13.35
N ARG A 735 -3.74 6.12 -12.18
CA ARG A 735 -2.88 4.96 -11.90
C ARG A 735 -3.64 3.69 -11.48
N GLN A 736 -4.97 3.67 -11.66
CA GLN A 736 -5.86 2.50 -11.51
C GLN A 736 -5.90 1.89 -10.09
N SER A 737 -5.52 2.65 -9.06
CA SER A 737 -5.39 2.16 -7.68
C SER A 737 -6.73 2.10 -6.94
N GLN A 738 -7.80 1.54 -7.52
CA GLN A 738 -9.13 1.57 -6.90
C GLN A 738 -9.21 0.68 -5.62
N SER A 739 -9.53 1.29 -4.48
CA SER A 739 -9.45 0.70 -3.14
C SER A 739 -10.78 0.80 -2.39
N LYS A 740 -11.04 -0.11 -1.43
CA LYS A 740 -12.12 0.02 -0.44
C LYS A 740 -11.76 0.92 0.75
N SER A 741 -10.49 1.33 0.87
CA SER A 741 -9.92 2.08 1.99
C SER A 741 -9.01 3.20 1.50
N ALA A 742 -8.90 4.30 2.24
CA ALA A 742 -8.15 5.49 1.85
C ALA A 742 -6.64 5.19 1.66
N GLN A 743 -6.04 5.85 0.68
CA GLN A 743 -4.66 5.62 0.25
C GLN A 743 -3.74 6.79 0.60
N VAL A 744 -4.30 7.99 0.70
CA VAL A 744 -3.59 9.19 1.14
C VAL A 744 -4.42 9.86 2.23
N ILE A 745 -3.77 10.30 3.31
CA ILE A 745 -4.34 11.20 4.31
C ILE A 745 -3.55 12.51 4.25
N LEU A 746 -4.25 13.61 4.01
CA LEU A 746 -3.73 14.97 4.11
C LEU A 746 -3.93 15.47 5.54
N LEU A 747 -2.85 15.59 6.31
CA LEU A 747 -2.84 16.27 7.60
C LEU A 747 -2.57 17.76 7.37
N ASN A 748 -3.63 18.53 7.22
CA ASN A 748 -3.59 19.98 7.05
C ASN A 748 -3.44 20.67 8.41
N CYS A 749 -2.24 21.16 8.73
CA CYS A 749 -1.94 21.93 9.92
C CYS A 749 -2.14 23.42 9.64
N MET A 750 -3.30 23.96 10.02
CA MET A 750 -3.74 25.31 9.66
C MET A 750 -3.87 26.21 10.88
N ARG A 751 -3.38 27.45 10.75
CA ARG A 751 -3.50 28.48 11.79
C ARG A 751 -4.89 29.10 11.77
N SER A 752 -5.44 29.36 12.95
CA SER A 752 -6.69 30.10 13.11
C SER A 752 -6.47 31.40 13.87
N GLU A 753 -7.05 32.48 13.36
CA GLU A 753 -7.11 33.80 14.01
C GLU A 753 -8.32 33.95 14.96
N SER A 754 -9.29 33.02 14.93
CA SER A 754 -10.49 33.12 15.76
C SER A 754 -10.20 32.83 17.23
N SER A 755 -11.04 33.35 18.12
CA SER A 755 -10.84 33.21 19.56
C SER A 755 -11.12 31.78 20.04
N GLU A 756 -10.64 31.40 21.23
CA GLU A 756 -11.00 30.12 21.85
C GLU A 756 -12.53 30.01 22.14
N HIS A 757 -13.32 31.08 21.97
CA HIS A 757 -14.78 31.05 22.12
C HIS A 757 -15.54 30.75 20.82
N ASP A 758 -14.88 30.83 19.66
CA ASP A 758 -15.49 30.57 18.33
C ASP A 758 -15.36 29.09 17.90
N GLN A 759 -15.06 28.21 18.85
CA GLN A 759 -14.86 26.77 18.62
C GLN A 759 -16.16 26.11 18.15
N LYS A 760 -16.19 25.68 16.88
CA LYS A 760 -17.13 24.65 16.41
C LYS A 760 -16.80 23.32 17.10
N GLU A 761 -17.81 22.49 17.34
CA GLU A 761 -17.59 21.13 17.85
C GLU A 761 -16.68 20.35 16.90
N PRO A 762 -15.80 19.46 17.42
CA PRO A 762 -14.92 18.66 16.58
C PRO A 762 -15.75 17.75 15.67
N THR A 763 -15.54 17.89 14.36
CA THR A 763 -16.13 16.99 13.37
C THR A 763 -15.26 15.74 13.22
N LYS A 764 -15.77 14.75 12.48
CA LYS A 764 -15.05 13.50 12.13
C LYS A 764 -13.65 13.73 11.52
N ASP A 765 -13.47 14.84 10.82
CA ASP A 765 -12.29 15.20 10.02
C ASP A 765 -11.54 16.45 10.53
N THR A 766 -12.00 17.10 11.60
CA THR A 766 -11.41 18.36 12.10
C THR A 766 -11.14 18.32 13.60
N VAL A 767 -9.87 18.57 13.96
CA VAL A 767 -9.38 18.58 15.34
C VAL A 767 -8.85 19.98 15.67
N PHE A 768 -9.40 20.59 16.71
CA PHE A 768 -8.92 21.87 17.23
C PHE A 768 -7.91 21.68 18.39
N ILE A 769 -6.85 22.49 18.41
CA ILE A 769 -5.92 22.59 19.53
C ILE A 769 -5.67 24.06 19.96
N GLY A 770 -6.09 24.36 21.19
CA GLY A 770 -5.95 25.67 21.84
C GLY A 770 -4.72 25.79 22.75
N ASN A 771 -4.58 26.92 23.43
CA ASN A 771 -3.50 27.19 24.40
C ASN A 771 -3.73 26.53 25.76
N LYS A 772 -4.98 26.14 26.04
CA LYS A 772 -5.32 25.38 27.25
C LYS A 772 -4.50 24.09 27.32
N LEU A 773 -3.97 23.81 28.50
CA LEU A 773 -3.30 22.55 28.85
C LEU A 773 -4.21 21.73 29.76
N SER A 774 -4.21 20.41 29.62
CA SER A 774 -4.72 19.53 30.68
C SER A 774 -3.83 19.58 31.92
N GLU A 775 -4.33 19.09 33.05
CA GLU A 775 -3.52 18.96 34.27
C GLU A 775 -2.30 18.06 34.06
N GLU A 776 -2.42 17.06 33.19
CA GLU A 776 -1.36 16.10 32.91
C GLU A 776 -0.28 16.70 32.01
N GLU A 777 -0.67 17.37 30.92
CA GLU A 777 0.26 18.19 30.14
C GLU A 777 0.96 19.23 31.03
N GLN A 778 0.23 19.92 31.91
CA GLN A 778 0.81 20.94 32.79
C GLN A 778 1.88 20.35 33.72
N LYS A 779 1.72 19.13 34.23
CA LYS A 779 2.76 18.42 35.00
C LYS A 779 3.96 18.10 34.12
N GLN A 780 3.75 17.55 32.93
CA GLN A 780 4.82 17.18 32.00
C GLN A 780 5.64 18.40 31.55
N PHE A 781 4.98 19.51 31.18
CA PHE A 781 5.63 20.78 30.87
C PHE A 781 6.40 21.36 32.07
N GLN A 782 5.87 21.26 33.30
CA GLN A 782 6.58 21.68 34.51
C GLN A 782 7.79 20.78 34.83
N GLN A 783 7.71 19.48 34.59
CA GLN A 783 8.83 18.55 34.77
C GLN A 783 9.93 18.84 33.73
N LYS A 784 9.58 18.89 32.45
CA LYS A 784 10.54 19.15 31.37
C LYS A 784 11.22 20.51 31.54
N LEU A 785 10.50 21.54 32.00
CA LEU A 785 11.09 22.84 32.37
C LEU A 785 12.13 22.73 33.50
N LYS A 786 11.89 21.89 34.53
CA LYS A 786 12.88 21.64 35.60
C LYS A 786 14.12 20.91 35.08
N GLU A 787 13.96 20.03 34.09
CA GLU A 787 15.06 19.31 33.45
C GLU A 787 15.89 20.23 32.55
N THR A 788 15.24 21.00 31.66
CA THR A 788 15.90 21.99 30.81
C THR A 788 16.67 23.03 31.65
N ASN A 789 16.09 23.54 32.74
CA ASN A 789 16.78 24.48 33.64
C ASN A 789 17.99 23.88 34.39
N LYS A 790 18.12 22.55 34.46
CA LYS A 790 19.32 21.88 35.02
C LYS A 790 20.41 21.67 33.99
N MET A 791 20.04 21.41 32.73
CA MET A 791 20.99 21.12 31.64
C MET A 791 21.46 22.36 30.90
N TYR A 792 20.63 23.41 30.80
CA TYR A 792 20.90 24.62 30.01
C TYR A 792 20.73 25.87 30.87
N ALA A 793 21.79 26.66 31.00
CA ALA A 793 21.76 27.90 31.79
C ALA A 793 21.09 29.03 31.01
N ASN A 794 20.30 29.87 31.71
CA ASN A 794 19.72 31.12 31.18
C ASN A 794 18.89 31.00 29.88
N VAL A 795 18.14 29.92 29.70
CA VAL A 795 17.23 29.78 28.55
C VAL A 795 15.81 30.26 28.92
N ASP A 796 15.33 31.31 28.24
CA ASP A 796 13.90 31.67 28.22
C ASP A 796 13.15 30.68 27.32
N THR A 797 12.76 29.54 27.89
CA THR A 797 12.31 28.39 27.10
C THR A 797 10.86 28.49 26.59
N PHE A 798 10.57 27.81 25.48
CA PHE A 798 9.22 27.44 25.05
C PHE A 798 8.43 26.77 26.18
N TYR A 799 9.05 25.92 27.00
CA TYR A 799 8.39 25.34 28.16
C TYR A 799 8.08 26.37 29.26
N LYS A 800 8.96 27.36 29.47
CA LYS A 800 8.66 28.52 30.31
C LYS A 800 7.48 29.29 29.74
N PHE A 801 7.41 29.54 28.43
CA PHE A 801 6.25 30.14 27.76
C PHE A 801 4.96 29.33 27.98
N MET A 802 4.95 28.01 27.73
CA MET A 802 3.76 27.15 27.90
C MET A 802 3.30 27.04 29.37
N VAL A 803 4.22 26.76 30.31
CA VAL A 803 3.90 26.75 31.76
C VAL A 803 3.45 28.13 32.23
N SER A 804 4.07 29.19 31.69
CA SER A 804 3.72 30.55 32.04
C SER A 804 2.38 30.96 31.46
N LYS A 805 1.93 30.54 30.26
CA LYS A 805 0.55 30.82 29.80
C LYS A 805 -0.51 30.37 30.80
N VAL A 806 -0.31 29.26 31.51
CA VAL A 806 -1.23 28.80 32.57
C VAL A 806 -1.13 29.60 33.88
N LYS A 807 -0.02 30.31 34.12
CA LYS A 807 0.24 31.09 35.36
C LYS A 807 0.25 32.62 35.16
N LEU A 808 0.36 33.10 33.92
CA LEU A 808 0.61 34.50 33.57
C LEU A 808 -0.66 35.26 33.29
N VAL A 809 -1.80 34.66 32.92
CA VAL A 809 -3.00 35.44 32.53
C VAL A 809 -3.26 36.59 33.52
N THR A 810 -3.26 36.29 34.82
CA THR A 810 -3.41 37.30 35.87
C THR A 810 -2.20 38.24 36.04
N LYS A 811 -0.95 37.74 36.03
CA LYS A 811 0.26 38.56 36.24
C LYS A 811 0.65 39.44 35.04
N TYR A 812 0.41 38.94 33.84
CA TYR A 812 0.53 39.68 32.58
C TYR A 812 -0.53 40.76 32.50
N PHE A 813 -1.80 40.46 32.77
CA PHE A 813 -2.82 41.50 32.85
C PHE A 813 -2.51 42.51 33.96
N GLN A 814 -2.01 42.11 35.13
CA GLN A 814 -1.53 43.04 36.17
C GLN A 814 -0.40 43.95 35.65
N GLY A 815 0.59 43.40 34.94
CA GLY A 815 1.70 44.18 34.36
C GLY A 815 1.24 45.14 33.25
N VAL A 816 0.38 44.68 32.34
CA VAL A 816 -0.18 45.50 31.25
C VAL A 816 -1.08 46.59 31.80
N VAL A 817 -1.95 46.28 32.77
CA VAL A 817 -2.85 47.25 33.41
C VAL A 817 -2.07 48.29 34.19
N SER A 818 -1.18 47.89 35.11
CA SER A 818 -0.37 48.83 35.90
C SER A 818 0.55 49.70 35.03
N HIS A 819 1.13 49.16 33.95
CA HIS A 819 1.93 49.96 33.02
C HIS A 819 1.07 50.94 32.20
N THR A 820 -0.05 50.47 31.63
CA THR A 820 -0.95 51.28 30.81
C THR A 820 -1.65 52.37 31.62
N LEU A 821 -1.93 52.11 32.90
CA LEU A 821 -2.54 53.05 33.83
C LEU A 821 -1.54 53.89 34.64
N LYS A 822 -0.21 53.71 34.51
CA LYS A 822 0.87 54.37 35.31
C LYS A 822 0.91 55.92 35.31
N SER A 823 -0.09 56.56 34.71
CA SER A 823 -0.29 58.00 34.57
C SER A 823 -1.76 58.30 34.31
N PHE A 824 -2.65 57.64 35.08
CA PHE A 824 -4.08 57.82 34.96
C PHE A 824 -4.50 59.21 35.47
N LYS A 825 -5.33 59.91 34.68
CA LYS A 825 -5.94 61.18 35.08
C LYS A 825 -7.40 61.19 34.69
N THR A 826 -8.25 61.62 35.63
CA THR A 826 -9.71 61.72 35.54
C THR A 826 -10.21 62.94 34.76
N ASP A 827 -9.34 63.64 34.04
CA ASP A 827 -9.66 64.83 33.22
C ASP A 827 -9.81 64.52 31.71
N MET A 828 -9.49 63.30 31.28
CA MET A 828 -9.42 62.91 29.85
C MET A 828 -10.61 62.05 29.39
N SER A 829 -11.07 62.26 28.15
CA SER A 829 -12.23 61.57 27.56
C SER A 829 -12.10 60.03 27.51
N ALA A 830 -10.94 59.53 27.08
CA ALA A 830 -10.65 58.10 26.98
C ALA A 830 -10.61 57.41 28.37
N THR A 831 -10.15 58.14 29.40
CA THR A 831 -10.13 57.67 30.80
C THR A 831 -11.55 57.40 31.30
N HIS A 832 -12.50 58.31 31.02
CA HIS A 832 -13.90 58.15 31.42
C HIS A 832 -14.59 56.94 30.80
N LEU A 833 -14.27 56.61 29.54
CA LEU A 833 -14.82 55.42 28.87
C LEU A 833 -14.23 54.13 29.44
N LEU A 834 -12.94 54.11 29.76
CA LEU A 834 -12.31 52.96 30.42
C LEU A 834 -12.89 52.73 31.84
N LEU A 835 -13.18 53.81 32.58
CA LEU A 835 -13.91 53.77 33.85
C LEU A 835 -15.30 53.15 33.71
N LEU A 836 -16.10 53.55 32.71
CA LEU A 836 -17.44 52.99 32.47
C LEU A 836 -17.40 51.51 32.07
N LEU A 837 -16.33 51.08 31.38
CA LEU A 837 -16.10 49.68 31.03
C LEU A 837 -15.68 48.83 32.24
N ALA A 838 -14.81 49.34 33.11
CA ALA A 838 -14.46 48.68 34.37
C ALA A 838 -15.66 48.61 35.34
N CYS A 839 -16.45 49.70 35.45
CA CYS A 839 -17.68 49.74 36.25
C CYS A 839 -18.75 48.68 35.88
N ASN A 840 -18.60 47.92 34.78
CA ASN A 840 -19.49 46.82 34.38
C ASN A 840 -18.88 45.42 34.57
N GLU A 841 -17.82 45.27 35.38
CA GLU A 841 -17.10 44.01 35.63
C GLU A 841 -17.97 42.79 35.98
N ASP A 842 -19.03 42.97 36.76
CA ASP A 842 -19.89 41.88 37.20
C ASP A 842 -20.79 41.33 36.09
N ASN A 843 -20.73 41.88 34.87
CA ASN A 843 -21.49 41.43 33.71
C ASN A 843 -20.56 41.06 32.52
N PRO A 844 -19.92 39.87 32.56
CA PRO A 844 -18.90 39.45 31.60
C PRO A 844 -19.49 39.24 30.19
N GLY A 845 -19.46 40.30 29.39
CA GLY A 845 -20.07 40.36 28.05
C GLY A 845 -20.70 41.71 27.72
N ALA A 846 -20.91 42.57 28.72
CA ALA A 846 -21.46 43.91 28.51
C ALA A 846 -20.56 44.77 27.59
N ALA A 847 -21.12 45.19 26.46
CA ALA A 847 -20.50 46.11 25.53
C ALA A 847 -21.04 47.53 25.74
N LEU A 848 -20.14 48.52 25.81
CA LEU A 848 -20.50 49.92 25.86
C LEU A 848 -20.71 50.43 24.42
N TYR A 849 -21.97 50.68 24.07
CA TYR A 849 -22.30 51.38 22.83
C TYR A 849 -21.87 52.86 22.95
N LEU A 850 -20.93 53.29 22.11
CA LEU A 850 -20.27 54.60 22.20
C LEU A 850 -21.10 55.83 21.76
N PRO A 851 -22.05 55.75 20.79
CA PRO A 851 -22.76 56.94 20.29
C PRO A 851 -23.46 57.84 21.32
N PRO A 852 -24.05 57.35 22.44
CA PRO A 852 -24.57 58.20 23.51
C PRO A 852 -23.51 59.03 24.24
N PHE A 853 -22.24 58.61 24.20
CA PHE A 853 -21.12 59.24 24.89
C PHE A 853 -20.36 60.24 24.01
N ARG A 854 -20.89 60.58 22.83
CA ARG A 854 -20.25 61.52 21.87
C ARG A 854 -19.84 62.87 22.47
N ASN A 855 -20.55 63.35 23.49
CA ASN A 855 -20.27 64.62 24.16
C ASN A 855 -19.10 64.56 25.17
N VAL A 856 -18.58 63.36 25.47
CA VAL A 856 -17.40 63.15 26.33
C VAL A 856 -16.10 63.43 25.56
N PHE A 857 -16.12 63.32 24.23
CA PHE A 857 -14.96 63.64 23.38
C PHE A 857 -14.86 65.15 23.14
N SER A 858 -13.69 65.75 23.39
CA SER A 858 -13.40 67.16 23.11
C SER A 858 -13.26 67.50 21.61
N TYR A 859 -13.78 66.64 20.72
CA TYR A 859 -13.63 66.73 19.27
C TYR A 859 -14.83 67.42 18.60
N GLN A 860 -14.57 68.19 17.54
CA GLN A 860 -15.64 68.90 16.83
C GLN A 860 -16.61 67.94 16.11
N PRO A 861 -17.90 68.29 15.95
CA PRO A 861 -18.95 67.31 15.63
C PRO A 861 -18.95 66.72 14.21
N ARG A 862 -17.91 66.95 13.40
CA ARG A 862 -17.90 66.63 11.95
C ARG A 862 -17.12 65.37 11.57
N GLN A 863 -16.45 64.70 12.50
CA GLN A 863 -15.48 63.64 12.18
C GLN A 863 -15.73 62.28 12.84
N VAL A 864 -16.92 62.05 13.42
CA VAL A 864 -17.33 60.76 14.03
C VAL A 864 -18.28 59.97 13.08
N CYS A 865 -18.12 60.16 11.77
CA CYS A 865 -18.78 59.36 10.75
C CYS A 865 -17.74 58.69 9.84
N GLN A 866 -17.80 57.35 9.82
CA GLN A 866 -17.25 56.43 8.81
C GLN A 866 -15.74 56.15 8.74
N THR A 867 -14.84 56.80 9.50
CA THR A 867 -13.40 56.45 9.42
C THR A 867 -12.59 56.38 10.72
N THR A 868 -13.09 56.86 11.86
CA THR A 868 -12.34 56.79 13.13
C THR A 868 -12.32 55.37 13.67
N LYS A 869 -11.11 54.79 13.81
CA LYS A 869 -10.92 53.48 14.43
C LYS A 869 -11.22 53.55 15.93
N VAL A 870 -11.85 52.52 16.50
CA VAL A 870 -12.20 52.46 17.93
C VAL A 870 -10.95 52.64 18.81
N GLU A 871 -9.84 52.10 18.36
CA GLU A 871 -8.53 52.15 19.00
C GLU A 871 -8.03 53.60 19.16
N GLU A 872 -8.36 54.51 18.24
CA GLU A 872 -8.00 55.93 18.30
C GLU A 872 -8.75 56.66 19.43
N LEU A 873 -9.99 56.24 19.75
CA LEU A 873 -10.80 56.82 20.82
C LEU A 873 -10.26 56.46 22.22
N PHE A 874 -9.63 55.28 22.36
CA PHE A 874 -9.03 54.83 23.61
C PHE A 874 -7.53 55.17 23.71
N GLY A 875 -6.86 55.48 22.59
CA GLY A 875 -5.48 55.96 22.56
C GLY A 875 -4.52 55.00 23.27
N LYS A 876 -3.86 55.45 24.34
CA LYS A 876 -2.95 54.61 25.15
C LYS A 876 -3.64 53.42 25.84
N TYR A 877 -4.97 53.42 25.95
CA TYR A 877 -5.77 52.36 26.56
C TYR A 877 -6.33 51.35 25.55
N SER A 878 -6.08 51.52 24.25
CA SER A 878 -6.57 50.64 23.17
C SER A 878 -6.21 49.16 23.39
N SER A 879 -5.04 48.88 23.97
CA SER A 879 -4.56 47.54 24.33
C SER A 879 -5.35 46.81 25.43
N LEU A 880 -6.36 47.46 26.03
CA LEU A 880 -7.23 46.87 27.07
C LEU A 880 -8.65 46.55 26.57
N VAL A 881 -9.01 47.04 25.38
CA VAL A 881 -10.36 46.97 24.81
C VAL A 881 -10.40 46.24 23.47
N THR A 882 -11.58 45.76 23.11
CA THR A 882 -11.86 45.13 21.81
C THR A 882 -13.23 45.55 21.30
N ASN A 883 -13.35 45.71 19.98
CA ASN A 883 -14.63 45.97 19.34
C ASN A 883 -15.47 44.68 19.31
N VAL A 884 -16.79 44.79 19.43
CA VAL A 884 -17.72 43.65 19.47
C VAL A 884 -18.38 43.41 18.11
N ASN A 885 -18.55 44.44 17.29
CA ASN A 885 -19.09 44.32 15.94
C ASN A 885 -18.44 45.36 15.02
N VAL A 886 -18.18 45.03 13.75
CA VAL A 886 -17.44 45.94 12.86
C VAL A 886 -18.29 47.16 12.46
N ASP A 887 -19.61 46.98 12.35
CA ASP A 887 -20.55 48.03 11.92
C ASP A 887 -21.17 48.84 13.08
N ASP A 888 -21.28 48.26 14.28
CA ASP A 888 -21.80 48.92 15.47
C ASP A 888 -20.67 49.32 16.42
N PHE A 889 -20.57 50.61 16.77
CA PHE A 889 -19.58 51.18 17.69
C PHE A 889 -19.78 50.71 19.15
N ALA A 890 -19.61 49.42 19.41
CA ALA A 890 -19.84 48.74 20.69
C ALA A 890 -18.55 48.09 21.19
N VAL A 891 -18.03 48.58 22.32
CA VAL A 891 -16.69 48.23 22.81
C VAL A 891 -16.78 47.49 24.14
N ARG A 892 -15.94 46.48 24.35
CA ARG A 892 -15.80 45.80 25.64
C ARG A 892 -14.33 45.67 26.05
N LEU A 893 -14.06 45.29 27.29
CA LEU A 893 -12.72 44.90 27.72
C LEU A 893 -12.36 43.54 27.12
N ILE A 894 -11.07 43.32 26.82
CA ILE A 894 -10.56 42.05 26.25
C ILE A 894 -10.84 40.85 27.18
N SER A 895 -10.93 41.07 28.49
CA SER A 895 -11.28 40.05 29.48
C SER A 895 -11.95 40.70 30.70
N PRO A 896 -12.95 40.06 31.34
CA PRO A 896 -13.51 40.51 32.62
C PRO A 896 -12.45 40.66 33.72
N GLN A 897 -11.36 39.89 33.66
CA GLN A 897 -10.23 40.01 34.59
C GLN A 897 -9.47 41.33 34.43
N ILE A 898 -9.39 41.88 33.21
CA ILE A 898 -8.76 43.18 32.96
C ILE A 898 -9.56 44.28 33.64
N GLY A 899 -10.90 44.19 33.64
CA GLY A 899 -11.76 45.10 34.40
C GLY A 899 -11.34 45.19 35.85
N ARG A 900 -11.44 44.08 36.60
CA ARG A 900 -11.09 44.05 38.04
C ARG A 900 -9.69 44.56 38.33
N LEU A 901 -8.74 44.35 37.42
CA LEU A 901 -7.40 44.88 37.56
C LEU A 901 -7.37 46.40 37.32
N CYS A 902 -8.05 46.90 36.29
CA CYS A 902 -8.21 48.34 36.06
C CYS A 902 -8.90 49.03 37.24
N TRP A 903 -9.97 48.46 37.80
CA TRP A 903 -10.68 49.00 38.97
C TRP A 903 -9.77 49.16 40.18
N ASN A 904 -9.08 48.09 40.56
CA ASN A 904 -8.18 48.09 41.70
C ASN A 904 -6.99 49.04 41.49
N GLU A 905 -6.42 49.08 40.28
CA GLU A 905 -5.34 50.00 39.94
C GLU A 905 -5.80 51.47 40.01
N ILE A 906 -6.96 51.80 39.43
CA ILE A 906 -7.52 53.16 39.44
C ILE A 906 -7.85 53.62 40.86
N ALA A 907 -8.47 52.76 41.68
CA ALA A 907 -8.73 53.05 43.08
C ALA A 907 -7.43 53.32 43.85
N SER A 908 -6.42 52.48 43.65
CA SER A 908 -5.12 52.60 44.35
C SER A 908 -4.29 53.81 43.93
N GLN A 909 -4.34 54.23 42.67
CA GLN A 909 -3.56 55.39 42.19
C GLN A 909 -4.18 56.76 42.56
N ASN A 910 -5.44 56.78 42.99
CA ASN A 910 -6.18 58.03 43.27
C ASN A 910 -6.65 58.15 44.73
N ASP A 911 -6.24 57.23 45.61
CA ASP A 911 -6.72 57.11 47.01
C ASP A 911 -8.26 57.14 47.14
N LEU A 912 -8.97 56.51 46.19
CA LEU A 912 -10.44 56.49 46.16
C LEU A 912 -11.00 55.23 46.81
N THR A 913 -12.01 55.39 47.67
CA THR A 913 -12.81 54.26 48.15
C THR A 913 -13.70 53.71 47.02
N PRO A 914 -14.14 52.44 47.07
CA PRO A 914 -15.02 51.87 46.04
C PRO A 914 -16.29 52.71 45.80
N GLU A 915 -16.89 53.28 46.85
CA GLU A 915 -18.05 54.15 46.77
C GLU A 915 -17.76 55.46 46.02
N GLN A 916 -16.55 56.01 46.17
CA GLN A 916 -16.13 57.21 45.46
C GLN A 916 -15.87 56.92 43.97
N VAL A 917 -15.27 55.78 43.62
CA VAL A 917 -15.10 55.37 42.20
C VAL A 917 -16.48 55.17 41.53
N ILE A 918 -17.43 54.53 42.23
CA ILE A 918 -18.82 54.40 41.76
C ILE A 918 -19.47 55.79 41.58
N SER A 919 -19.26 56.73 42.51
CA SER A 919 -19.76 58.10 42.37
C SER A 919 -19.18 58.80 41.12
N VAL A 920 -17.89 58.60 40.82
CA VAL A 920 -17.25 59.13 39.61
C VAL A 920 -17.86 58.50 38.35
N CYS A 921 -18.01 57.17 38.28
CA CYS A 921 -18.71 56.51 37.15
C CYS A 921 -20.12 57.07 36.95
N MET A 922 -20.88 57.23 38.04
CA MET A 922 -22.26 57.72 37.98
C MET A 922 -22.34 59.18 37.54
N ASP A 923 -21.39 60.04 37.92
CA ASP A 923 -21.34 61.42 37.45
C ASP A 923 -20.89 61.54 35.99
N VAL A 924 -19.95 60.71 35.54
CA VAL A 924 -19.57 60.58 34.13
C VAL A 924 -20.77 60.13 33.28
N TYR A 925 -21.50 59.12 33.74
CA TYR A 925 -22.72 58.63 33.09
C TYR A 925 -23.77 59.75 33.03
N LYS A 926 -24.10 60.40 34.16
CA LYS A 926 -25.06 61.52 34.21
C LYS A 926 -24.67 62.67 33.27
N ARG A 927 -23.41 63.11 33.25
CA ARG A 927 -22.92 64.19 32.37
C ARG A 927 -23.07 63.86 30.89
N SER A 928 -22.92 62.59 30.52
CA SER A 928 -23.09 62.11 29.15
C SER A 928 -24.53 62.22 28.67
N PHE A 929 -25.51 61.95 29.55
CA PHE A 929 -26.94 62.03 29.22
C PHE A 929 -27.56 63.42 29.47
N SER A 930 -27.02 64.25 30.38
CA SER A 930 -27.62 65.54 30.75
C SER A 930 -27.51 66.65 29.71
N THR A 931 -26.71 66.45 28.65
CA THR A 931 -26.49 67.43 27.58
C THR A 931 -27.43 67.27 26.37
N ASN A 932 -28.24 66.20 26.32
CA ASN A 932 -29.23 65.95 25.26
C ASN A 932 -30.53 66.75 25.45
N ARG A 933 -30.47 68.08 25.46
CA ARG A 933 -31.63 68.93 25.14
C ARG A 933 -31.55 69.36 23.67
N PRO A 934 -32.51 68.97 22.80
CA PRO A 934 -32.46 69.32 21.39
C PRO A 934 -32.75 70.82 21.20
N SER A 935 -31.74 71.59 20.82
CA SER A 935 -31.91 72.96 20.36
C SER A 935 -32.49 72.97 18.94
N TYR A 936 -33.82 72.87 18.81
CA TYR A 936 -34.51 73.18 17.56
C TYR A 936 -34.20 74.63 17.15
N ARG A 937 -33.36 74.81 16.13
CA ARG A 937 -33.29 76.06 15.35
C ARG A 937 -33.68 75.77 13.91
N ARG A 938 -34.78 76.39 13.49
CA ARG A 938 -35.27 76.38 12.11
C ARG A 938 -34.22 76.97 11.16
N ARG A 939 -33.82 76.20 10.15
CA ARG A 939 -34.09 76.52 8.73
C ARG A 939 -33.84 75.30 7.87
#